data_AF-A0A378L926-F1
#
_entry.id   AF-A0A378L926-F1
#
_cell.length_a   1.000
_cell.length_b   1.000
_cell.length_c   1.000
_cell.angle_alpha   90.00
_cell.angle_beta   90.00
_cell.angle_gamma   90.00
#
_symmetry.space_group_name_H-M   'P 1'
#
loop_
_entity.id
_entity.type
_entity.pdbx_description
1 polymer ?
#
loop_
_entity_poly.entity_id
_entity_poly.type
_entity_poly.pdbx_seq_one_letter_code
_entity_poly.pdbx_strand_id
1 'polypeptide(L)'
;MKSRMFINKLLTGVVAFLMMAVAYAGTPLWTFTPDPQFPPKVSVSSTGTATVKYTVTNKSKKKHTLVIQPQEGVSQTQPCQLEPKGSSNSSCTLTLTITGSALPSHGISGGPVLCQTNPDGTPNPSQCYQPSLANSLNITISTATLVSLTVNPPNAQVVQGTTQQFTAMGIFSDASSRDLTSSVTWSSSNNSIATVSNTSGSNGLANGITSGTATITAISGSVSGTAYLNVTNATLVSIAVTPANPSISQGTTKQFIATGAYSDGTMQNITSSVTWSSSNNSIATISNAPGSNGLATGVSVSSTAITITATMGAVSGNTGLTVVAAPLTTLTSSITSLTLSVNDSTNAAALTGTPRRIFIINSGFSPAINVTYSLSSALPMGSSISPLECGDIPARGTCELTITPGSMPTVASITLTVSGGNTNTLTPQINILTYASVYQGGYVFSVDDTTPDTGSISGKVASLVDQASSIIWSSNSSGTYDGGISIWGIADNSTATSPSPNATSPVGQTATQYTGQLNCAGKTDGSCDTNNIYVYYQNDATNAPINLSYYAAGLCKEAINGYADWYLPAICEMGYGFCGFSTNPTLQNMQSNLVDFNNLHLLSGSYWSSTEFSSIPQTGAFLQIFNFSGGTQRGDFKNVHYGVRCVRGF
;
A
#
# COMPACT_ATOMS: atom_id res chain seq x y z
N MET A 1 4.71 -74.44 -22.05
CA MET A 1 5.67 -75.49 -21.66
C MET A 1 7.03 -74.84 -21.41
N LYS A 2 7.53 -74.98 -20.18
CA LYS A 2 8.94 -74.92 -19.69
C LYS A 2 10.02 -74.62 -20.76
N SER A 3 11.05 -73.79 -20.57
CA SER A 3 11.74 -73.38 -19.34
C SER A 3 12.56 -72.10 -19.59
N ARG A 4 12.47 -71.21 -18.60
CA ARG A 4 13.48 -70.24 -18.18
C ARG A 4 14.90 -70.87 -18.08
N MET A 5 15.90 -69.97 -18.12
CA MET A 5 17.15 -70.03 -17.32
C MET A 5 18.20 -71.06 -17.81
N PHE A 6 19.51 -70.76 -17.98
CA PHE A 6 20.43 -70.04 -17.11
C PHE A 6 21.81 -69.91 -17.81
N ILE A 7 22.59 -68.86 -17.48
CA ILE A 7 24.06 -68.81 -17.48
C ILE A 7 24.79 -68.73 -18.85
N ASN A 8 25.11 -67.50 -19.29
CA ASN A 8 26.42 -67.03 -19.81
C ASN A 8 26.32 -65.72 -20.61
N LYS A 9 25.66 -64.71 -20.03
CA LYS A 9 25.92 -63.30 -20.36
C LYS A 9 26.61 -62.64 -19.16
N LEU A 10 27.82 -63.10 -18.85
CA LEU A 10 28.78 -62.43 -17.96
C LEU A 10 30.16 -63.04 -18.26
N LEU A 11 31.19 -62.19 -18.37
CA LEU A 11 32.60 -62.50 -18.71
C LEU A 11 32.93 -62.80 -20.18
N THR A 12 32.97 -61.73 -20.99
CA THR A 12 34.09 -61.37 -21.91
C THR A 12 33.75 -60.05 -22.60
N GLY A 13 33.35 -59.08 -21.79
CA GLY A 13 33.23 -57.66 -22.15
C GLY A 13 34.32 -56.88 -21.44
N VAL A 14 35.59 -57.21 -21.72
CA VAL A 14 36.78 -56.42 -21.36
C VAL A 14 37.84 -56.76 -22.41
N VAL A 15 38.58 -55.74 -22.86
CA VAL A 15 39.71 -55.80 -23.81
C VAL A 15 39.34 -55.76 -25.30
N ALA A 16 38.72 -54.66 -25.74
CA ALA A 16 38.87 -54.10 -27.11
C ALA A 16 38.16 -52.73 -27.30
N PHE A 17 37.50 -52.20 -26.26
CA PHE A 17 36.91 -50.85 -26.26
C PHE A 17 37.85 -49.82 -25.59
N LEU A 18 39.10 -49.75 -26.05
CA LEU A 18 40.14 -48.88 -25.48
C LEU A 18 40.95 -48.11 -26.54
N MET A 19 40.36 -47.89 -27.72
CA MET A 19 40.95 -47.08 -28.79
C MET A 19 39.85 -46.25 -29.45
N MET A 20 39.63 -45.03 -28.93
CA MET A 20 39.15 -43.82 -29.62
C MET A 20 38.37 -42.91 -28.67
N ALA A 21 39.13 -42.09 -27.94
CA ALA A 21 38.84 -40.66 -27.70
C ALA A 21 40.09 -40.05 -27.05
N VAL A 22 41.23 -40.09 -27.75
CA VAL A 22 42.32 -39.17 -27.42
C VAL A 22 41.82 -37.80 -27.91
N ALA A 23 41.16 -37.06 -27.02
CA ALA A 23 40.90 -35.66 -27.27
C ALA A 23 42.28 -35.00 -27.39
N TYR A 24 42.69 -34.66 -28.61
CA TYR A 24 43.84 -33.80 -28.83
C TYR A 24 43.52 -32.47 -28.16
N ALA A 25 44.04 -32.26 -26.94
CA ALA A 25 44.05 -30.95 -26.33
C ALA A 25 44.88 -30.05 -27.26
N GLY A 26 44.20 -29.19 -28.01
CA GLY A 26 44.87 -28.18 -28.83
C GLY A 26 45.86 -27.42 -27.96
N THR A 27 47.06 -27.15 -28.48
CA THR A 27 48.06 -26.37 -27.76
C THR A 27 47.43 -25.05 -27.29
N PRO A 28 47.48 -24.73 -25.98
CA PRO A 28 46.75 -23.60 -25.47
C PRO A 28 47.28 -22.31 -26.08
N LEU A 29 46.37 -21.42 -26.48
CA LEU A 29 46.73 -20.17 -27.14
C LEU A 29 47.49 -19.22 -26.21
N TRP A 30 47.40 -19.41 -24.89
CA TRP A 30 48.20 -18.73 -23.89
C TRP A 30 48.52 -19.65 -22.69
N THR A 31 49.57 -19.31 -21.95
CA THR A 31 50.03 -20.07 -20.77
C THR A 31 50.07 -19.20 -19.53
N PHE A 32 49.93 -19.82 -18.35
CA PHE A 32 49.98 -19.16 -17.05
C PHE A 32 51.24 -19.57 -16.29
N THR A 33 52.00 -18.60 -15.80
CA THR A 33 53.12 -18.80 -14.89
C THR A 33 52.86 -18.03 -13.61
N PRO A 34 52.66 -18.69 -12.45
CA PRO A 34 52.50 -18.02 -11.16
C PRO A 34 53.64 -17.07 -10.84
N ASP A 35 53.32 -15.93 -10.24
CA ASP A 35 54.30 -15.06 -9.61
C ASP A 35 54.69 -15.64 -8.23
N PRO A 36 55.98 -15.91 -7.96
CA PRO A 36 56.42 -16.44 -6.67
C PRO A 36 56.09 -15.54 -5.47
N GLN A 37 56.00 -14.23 -5.66
CA GLN A 37 55.68 -13.28 -4.59
C GLN A 37 54.17 -13.19 -4.31
N PHE A 38 53.34 -13.55 -5.30
CA PHE A 38 51.88 -13.53 -5.21
C PHE A 38 51.31 -14.88 -5.67
N PRO A 39 51.62 -15.97 -4.94
CA PRO A 39 51.32 -17.33 -5.39
C PRO A 39 49.82 -17.62 -5.37
N PRO A 40 49.35 -18.59 -6.17
CA PRO A 40 47.93 -18.95 -6.25
C PRO A 40 47.41 -19.73 -5.05
N LYS A 41 48.28 -20.03 -4.08
CA LYS A 41 47.94 -20.71 -2.84
C LYS A 41 48.05 -19.71 -1.69
N VAL A 42 46.92 -19.24 -1.17
CA VAL A 42 46.88 -18.23 -0.11
C VAL A 42 45.71 -18.47 0.85
N SER A 43 45.91 -18.13 2.13
CA SER A 43 44.86 -18.11 3.14
C SER A 43 44.40 -16.67 3.38
N VAL A 44 43.09 -16.43 3.38
CA VAL A 44 42.50 -15.09 3.53
C VAL A 44 41.48 -15.12 4.67
N SER A 45 41.47 -14.13 5.55
CA SER A 45 40.42 -14.02 6.58
C SER A 45 39.09 -13.62 5.95
N SER A 46 37.96 -13.89 6.62
CA SER A 46 36.62 -13.51 6.14
C SER A 46 36.40 -12.00 5.96
N THR A 47 37.31 -11.16 6.45
CA THR A 47 37.27 -9.69 6.33
C THR A 47 38.45 -9.12 5.54
N GLY A 48 39.41 -9.95 5.14
CA GLY A 48 40.65 -9.53 4.49
C GLY A 48 40.62 -9.67 2.96
N THR A 49 41.67 -9.15 2.33
CA THR A 49 41.92 -9.32 0.90
C THR A 49 43.31 -9.88 0.66
N ALA A 50 43.50 -10.66 -0.40
CA ALA A 50 44.81 -11.10 -0.87
C ALA A 50 44.99 -10.85 -2.37
N THR A 51 46.24 -10.81 -2.81
CA THR A 51 46.58 -10.61 -4.22
C THR A 51 47.25 -11.87 -4.76
N VAL A 52 46.76 -12.36 -5.89
CA VAL A 52 47.37 -13.46 -6.66
C VAL A 52 47.79 -12.91 -8.02
N LYS A 53 48.99 -13.26 -8.50
CA LYS A 53 49.45 -12.83 -9.84
C LYS A 53 49.90 -14.00 -10.69
N TYR A 54 49.65 -13.85 -11.99
CA TYR A 54 50.18 -14.73 -13.03
C TYR A 54 50.81 -13.90 -14.14
N THR A 55 51.93 -14.34 -14.66
CA THR A 55 52.40 -13.93 -15.99
C THR A 55 51.66 -14.78 -17.03
N VAL A 56 50.82 -14.14 -17.84
CA VAL A 56 50.10 -14.80 -18.94
C VAL A 56 50.86 -14.53 -20.23
N THR A 57 51.20 -15.57 -21.00
CA THR A 57 52.00 -15.44 -22.23
C THR A 57 51.26 -15.99 -23.43
N ASN A 58 51.14 -15.19 -24.49
CA ASN A 58 50.55 -15.59 -25.75
C ASN A 58 51.45 -16.57 -26.52
N LYS A 59 50.86 -17.68 -26.96
CA LYS A 59 51.49 -18.70 -27.79
C LYS A 59 50.92 -18.72 -29.22
N SER A 60 49.95 -17.87 -29.52
CA SER A 60 49.33 -17.72 -30.83
C SER A 60 49.95 -16.56 -31.64
N LYS A 61 49.72 -16.57 -32.96
CA LYS A 61 50.11 -15.46 -33.86
C LYS A 61 49.11 -14.30 -33.87
N LYS A 62 48.01 -14.38 -33.11
CA LYS A 62 46.97 -13.35 -33.02
C LYS A 62 47.10 -12.61 -31.70
N LYS A 63 46.73 -11.33 -31.69
CA LYS A 63 46.55 -10.58 -30.45
C LYS A 63 45.33 -11.11 -29.68
N HIS A 64 45.39 -11.04 -28.36
CA HIS A 64 44.33 -11.50 -27.47
C HIS A 64 44.06 -10.47 -26.38
N THR A 65 42.80 -10.38 -25.97
CA THR A 65 42.36 -9.54 -24.86
C THR A 65 41.56 -10.44 -23.95
N LEU A 66 42.06 -10.67 -22.74
CA LEU A 66 41.61 -11.76 -21.89
C LEU A 66 41.00 -11.26 -20.58
N VAL A 67 39.82 -11.80 -20.26
CA VAL A 67 39.08 -11.53 -19.02
C VAL A 67 38.78 -12.82 -18.27
N ILE A 68 38.70 -12.74 -16.94
CA ILE A 68 38.36 -13.88 -16.08
C ILE A 68 36.89 -14.25 -16.25
N GLN A 69 36.60 -15.55 -16.28
CA GLN A 69 35.23 -16.04 -16.09
C GLN A 69 34.79 -15.72 -14.65
N PRO A 70 33.55 -15.26 -14.41
CA PRO A 70 33.08 -14.93 -13.06
C PRO A 70 33.37 -16.06 -12.07
N GLN A 71 34.10 -15.73 -11.00
CA GLN A 71 34.49 -16.63 -9.94
C GLN A 71 34.30 -15.91 -8.61
N GLU A 72 33.49 -16.49 -7.72
CA GLU A 72 33.05 -15.83 -6.49
C GLU A 72 34.25 -15.40 -5.63
N GLY A 73 34.26 -14.15 -5.16
CA GLY A 73 35.35 -13.58 -4.36
C GLY A 73 36.67 -13.35 -5.11
N VAL A 74 36.74 -13.58 -6.42
CA VAL A 74 37.94 -13.33 -7.25
C VAL A 74 37.63 -12.30 -8.32
N SER A 75 38.34 -11.18 -8.30
CA SER A 75 38.21 -10.13 -9.31
C SER A 75 39.53 -9.87 -10.02
N GLN A 76 39.46 -9.67 -11.34
CA GLN A 76 40.61 -9.25 -12.13
C GLN A 76 40.68 -7.73 -12.12
N THR A 77 41.85 -7.17 -11.77
CA THR A 77 42.02 -5.71 -11.67
C THR A 77 41.88 -5.02 -13.03
N GLN A 78 42.44 -5.59 -14.09
CA GLN A 78 42.33 -5.09 -15.47
C GLN A 78 42.44 -6.25 -16.50
N PRO A 79 41.79 -6.13 -17.68
CA PRO A 79 41.93 -7.10 -18.77
C PRO A 79 43.39 -7.29 -19.19
N CYS A 80 43.76 -8.53 -19.48
CA CYS A 80 45.10 -8.89 -19.93
C CYS A 80 45.19 -8.70 -21.45
N GLN A 81 45.96 -7.71 -21.89
CA GLN A 81 46.21 -7.44 -23.31
C GLN A 81 47.50 -8.14 -23.75
N LEU A 82 47.42 -8.94 -24.81
CA LEU A 82 48.54 -9.74 -25.30
C LEU A 82 48.76 -9.51 -26.79
N GLU A 83 49.94 -9.03 -27.15
CA GLU A 83 50.37 -8.99 -28.55
C GLU A 83 50.72 -10.39 -29.08
N PRO A 84 50.80 -10.59 -30.41
CA PRO A 84 51.20 -11.86 -31.01
C PRO A 84 52.50 -12.43 -30.42
N LYS A 85 52.60 -13.77 -30.40
CA LYS A 85 53.80 -14.50 -29.96
C LYS A 85 55.06 -13.97 -30.65
N GLY A 86 56.05 -13.58 -29.84
CA GLY A 86 57.35 -13.08 -30.31
C GLY A 86 57.49 -11.55 -30.26
N SER A 87 56.41 -10.82 -30.02
CA SER A 87 56.45 -9.37 -29.78
C SER A 87 56.88 -9.03 -28.34
N SER A 88 57.37 -7.81 -28.14
CA SER A 88 57.81 -7.28 -26.83
C SER A 88 56.72 -7.33 -25.75
N ASN A 89 55.44 -7.25 -26.15
CA ASN A 89 54.27 -7.30 -25.26
C ASN A 89 53.47 -8.61 -25.43
N SER A 90 54.14 -9.71 -25.75
CA SER A 90 53.51 -11.03 -25.87
C SER A 90 53.12 -11.66 -24.53
N SER A 91 53.35 -10.96 -23.41
CA SER A 91 52.93 -11.34 -22.06
C SER A 91 52.32 -10.18 -21.30
N CYS A 92 51.39 -10.48 -20.39
CA CYS A 92 50.80 -9.54 -19.44
C CYS A 92 50.96 -10.08 -18.01
N THR A 93 50.81 -9.20 -17.01
CA THR A 93 50.61 -9.62 -15.61
C THR A 93 49.12 -9.61 -15.28
N LEU A 94 48.52 -10.78 -15.10
CA LEU A 94 47.18 -10.93 -14.55
C LEU A 94 47.25 -10.73 -13.04
N THR A 95 46.61 -9.68 -12.54
CA THR A 95 46.46 -9.42 -11.10
C THR A 95 45.04 -9.73 -10.68
N LEU A 96 44.91 -10.63 -9.69
CA LEU A 96 43.65 -11.02 -9.10
C LEU A 96 43.58 -10.53 -7.66
N THR A 97 42.48 -9.89 -7.32
CA THR A 97 42.12 -9.54 -5.94
C THR A 97 41.16 -10.58 -5.40
N ILE A 98 41.57 -11.22 -4.31
CA ILE A 98 40.79 -12.20 -3.56
C ILE A 98 40.12 -11.48 -2.39
N THR A 99 38.80 -11.52 -2.30
CA THR A 99 38.02 -10.84 -1.24
C THR A 99 37.40 -11.86 -0.32
N GLY A 100 37.91 -11.97 0.91
CA GLY A 100 37.56 -13.04 1.83
C GLY A 100 36.08 -13.09 2.22
N SER A 101 35.41 -11.95 2.30
CA SER A 101 33.98 -11.85 2.64
C SER A 101 33.05 -12.39 1.54
N ALA A 102 33.56 -12.53 0.31
CA ALA A 102 32.84 -13.01 -0.85
C ALA A 102 33.31 -14.41 -1.29
N LEU A 103 34.17 -15.07 -0.52
CA LEU A 103 34.60 -16.44 -0.81
C LEU A 103 33.55 -17.46 -0.33
N PRO A 104 33.36 -18.58 -1.05
CA PRO A 104 32.61 -19.71 -0.54
C PRO A 104 33.21 -20.24 0.77
N SER A 105 32.38 -20.77 1.67
CA SER A 105 32.80 -21.27 3.00
C SER A 105 33.87 -22.37 2.95
N HIS A 106 33.98 -23.09 1.83
CA HIS A 106 34.97 -24.14 1.56
C HIS A 106 36.21 -23.61 0.81
N GLY A 107 36.31 -22.30 0.58
CA GLY A 107 37.36 -21.67 -0.19
C GLY A 107 37.22 -21.90 -1.69
N ILE A 108 38.33 -21.80 -2.41
CA ILE A 108 38.42 -22.01 -3.85
C ILE A 108 39.47 -23.06 -4.15
N SER A 109 39.13 -24.04 -4.96
CA SER A 109 40.07 -25.01 -5.53
C SER A 109 39.82 -25.12 -7.04
N GLY A 110 40.68 -24.49 -7.85
CA GLY A 110 40.56 -24.46 -9.31
C GLY A 110 40.54 -23.05 -9.92
N GLY A 111 40.75 -22.96 -11.24
CA GLY A 111 40.90 -21.67 -11.94
C GLY A 111 42.25 -20.97 -11.66
N PRO A 112 42.39 -19.67 -11.99
CA PRO A 112 41.38 -18.84 -12.66
C PRO A 112 41.16 -19.33 -14.10
N VAL A 113 39.93 -19.23 -14.58
CA VAL A 113 39.63 -19.47 -15.99
C VAL A 113 39.69 -18.14 -16.72
N LEU A 114 40.58 -18.01 -17.70
CA LEU A 114 40.76 -16.79 -18.48
C LEU A 114 40.29 -17.03 -19.91
N CYS A 115 39.42 -16.15 -20.40
CA CYS A 115 38.73 -16.28 -21.67
C CYS A 115 39.04 -15.11 -22.58
N GLN A 116 39.02 -15.35 -23.89
CA GLN A 116 39.00 -14.26 -24.87
C GLN A 116 37.77 -13.38 -24.65
N THR A 117 37.94 -12.06 -24.73
CA THR A 117 36.84 -11.10 -24.66
C THR A 117 35.99 -11.12 -25.93
N ASN A 118 34.68 -11.10 -25.74
CA ASN A 118 33.70 -10.73 -26.74
C ASN A 118 33.73 -9.20 -26.99
N PRO A 119 33.12 -8.71 -28.09
CA PRO A 119 33.03 -7.27 -28.37
C PRO A 119 32.35 -6.45 -27.26
N ASP A 120 31.48 -7.06 -26.46
CA ASP A 120 30.80 -6.45 -25.32
C ASP A 120 31.63 -6.47 -24.01
N GLY A 121 32.84 -7.02 -24.05
CA GLY A 121 33.74 -7.15 -22.89
C GLY A 121 33.52 -8.40 -22.03
N THR A 122 32.51 -9.24 -22.34
CA THR A 122 32.24 -10.48 -21.60
C THR A 122 33.21 -11.62 -21.98
N PRO A 123 33.44 -12.62 -21.11
CA PRO A 123 34.25 -13.79 -21.44
C PRO A 123 33.56 -14.67 -22.49
N ASN A 124 34.28 -15.06 -23.55
CA ASN A 124 33.85 -16.05 -24.54
C ASN A 124 34.09 -17.48 -24.03
N PRO A 125 33.04 -18.25 -23.67
CA PRO A 125 33.19 -19.58 -23.08
C PRO A 125 33.86 -20.62 -24.01
N SER A 126 33.83 -20.39 -25.32
CA SER A 126 34.43 -21.29 -26.30
C SER A 126 35.94 -21.07 -26.48
N GLN A 127 36.52 -20.06 -25.84
CA GLN A 127 37.93 -19.69 -25.95
C GLN A 127 38.52 -19.36 -24.58
N CYS A 128 38.45 -20.32 -23.67
CA CYS A 128 38.96 -20.22 -22.32
C CYS A 128 40.07 -21.22 -22.04
N TYR A 129 41.06 -20.80 -21.25
CA TYR A 129 42.08 -21.68 -20.70
C TYR A 129 42.25 -21.40 -19.21
N GLN A 130 42.68 -22.41 -18.47
CA GLN A 130 43.04 -22.33 -17.07
C GLN A 130 44.46 -22.88 -16.85
N PRO A 131 45.15 -22.52 -15.77
CA PRO A 131 46.44 -23.11 -15.44
C PRO A 131 46.35 -24.62 -15.20
N SER A 132 47.51 -25.29 -15.18
CA SER A 132 47.61 -26.67 -14.72
C SER A 132 47.17 -26.78 -13.25
N LEU A 133 46.79 -27.99 -12.82
CA LEU A 133 46.33 -28.23 -11.44
C LEU A 133 47.33 -27.73 -10.39
N ALA A 134 48.64 -27.88 -10.63
CA ALA A 134 49.70 -27.40 -9.73
C ALA A 134 49.72 -25.87 -9.57
N ASN A 135 49.28 -25.14 -10.59
CA ASN A 135 49.27 -23.67 -10.66
C ASN A 135 47.86 -23.07 -10.49
N SER A 136 46.85 -23.90 -10.22
CA SER A 136 45.48 -23.45 -9.99
C SER A 136 45.32 -22.77 -8.63
N LEU A 137 44.28 -21.94 -8.49
CA LEU A 137 43.95 -21.28 -7.22
C LEU A 137 43.64 -22.34 -6.16
N ASN A 138 44.26 -22.17 -4.99
CA ASN A 138 43.91 -22.89 -3.77
C ASN A 138 43.81 -21.86 -2.64
N ILE A 139 42.62 -21.32 -2.45
CA ILE A 139 42.33 -20.25 -1.51
C ILE A 139 41.59 -20.85 -0.31
N THR A 140 42.13 -20.66 0.88
CA THR A 140 41.49 -21.13 2.12
C THR A 140 41.02 -19.95 2.97
N ILE A 141 39.89 -20.10 3.66
CA ILE A 141 39.43 -19.09 4.62
C ILE A 141 40.09 -19.36 5.97
N SER A 142 40.79 -18.35 6.50
CA SER A 142 41.34 -18.38 7.86
C SER A 142 40.29 -17.90 8.87
N THR A 143 40.10 -18.66 9.95
CA THR A 143 39.24 -18.26 11.07
C THR A 143 39.98 -17.35 12.02
N ALA A 144 39.38 -16.21 12.39
CA ALA A 144 39.96 -15.31 13.38
C ALA A 144 39.96 -15.97 14.77
N THR A 145 41.08 -15.87 15.49
CA THR A 145 41.21 -16.37 16.87
C THR A 145 41.07 -15.23 17.86
N LEU A 146 40.53 -15.50 19.06
CA LEU A 146 40.41 -14.50 20.12
C LEU A 146 41.80 -14.16 20.67
N VAL A 147 42.14 -12.86 20.71
CA VAL A 147 43.45 -12.36 21.17
C VAL A 147 43.36 -11.77 22.58
N SER A 148 42.34 -10.97 22.86
CA SER A 148 42.14 -10.36 24.19
C SER A 148 40.66 -10.28 24.57
N LEU A 149 40.41 -10.16 25.87
CA LEU A 149 39.08 -10.03 26.45
C LEU A 149 39.09 -8.95 27.53
N THR A 150 38.19 -7.98 27.44
CA THR A 150 38.06 -6.87 28.40
C THR A 150 36.70 -6.93 29.09
N VAL A 151 36.67 -6.72 30.41
CA VAL A 151 35.44 -6.68 31.21
C VAL A 151 35.12 -5.22 31.59
N ASN A 152 33.88 -4.79 31.35
CA ASN A 152 33.41 -3.44 31.67
C ASN A 152 32.16 -3.49 32.58
N PRO A 153 32.02 -2.53 33.53
CA PRO A 153 33.02 -1.53 33.92
C PRO A 153 34.24 -2.19 34.62
N PRO A 154 35.46 -1.61 34.53
CA PRO A 154 36.66 -2.22 35.13
C PRO A 154 36.67 -2.14 36.66
N ASN A 155 35.99 -1.14 37.23
CA ASN A 155 35.76 -0.99 38.66
C ASN A 155 34.29 -0.63 38.88
N ALA A 156 33.61 -1.37 39.73
CA ALA A 156 32.24 -1.09 40.15
C ALA A 156 32.14 -1.10 41.68
N GLN A 157 31.17 -0.35 42.20
CA GLN A 157 30.84 -0.34 43.62
C GLN A 157 29.33 -0.57 43.77
N VAL A 158 28.96 -1.55 44.59
CA VAL A 158 27.57 -1.89 44.92
C VAL A 158 27.39 -1.92 46.43
N VAL A 159 26.14 -1.77 46.88
CA VAL A 159 25.80 -1.99 48.29
C VAL A 159 25.44 -3.46 48.45
N GLN A 160 25.67 -4.01 49.64
CA GLN A 160 25.23 -5.35 49.99
C GLN A 160 23.74 -5.55 49.63
N GLY A 161 23.45 -6.61 48.87
CA GLY A 161 22.11 -6.95 48.39
C GLY A 161 21.71 -6.30 47.05
N THR A 162 22.56 -5.46 46.45
CA THR A 162 22.33 -4.90 45.10
C THR A 162 23.21 -5.56 44.04
N THR A 163 22.86 -5.33 42.76
CA THR A 163 23.49 -6.01 41.61
C THR A 163 24.20 -5.04 40.68
N GLN A 164 25.23 -5.52 39.98
CA GLN A 164 25.94 -4.82 38.90
C GLN A 164 26.02 -5.69 37.65
N GLN A 165 25.65 -5.16 36.48
CA GLN A 165 25.86 -5.84 35.20
C GLN A 165 27.27 -5.58 34.68
N PHE A 166 28.00 -6.64 34.33
CA PHE A 166 29.27 -6.57 33.60
C PHE A 166 29.09 -7.06 32.16
N THR A 167 29.89 -6.53 31.23
CA THR A 167 29.97 -6.97 29.83
C THR A 167 31.39 -7.43 29.50
N ALA A 168 31.53 -8.37 28.56
CA ALA A 168 32.81 -8.90 28.12
C ALA A 168 33.00 -8.68 26.61
N MET A 169 33.98 -7.86 26.23
CA MET A 169 34.25 -7.52 24.84
C MET A 169 35.58 -8.15 24.38
N GLY A 170 35.54 -8.95 23.32
CA GLY A 170 36.68 -9.69 22.79
C GLY A 170 37.27 -9.05 21.53
N ILE A 171 38.60 -8.96 21.45
CA ILE A 171 39.34 -8.53 20.26
C ILE A 171 39.97 -9.76 19.59
N PHE A 172 39.73 -9.91 18.29
CA PHE A 172 40.19 -11.06 17.50
C PHE A 172 41.44 -10.74 16.67
N SER A 173 42.10 -11.77 16.15
CA SER A 173 43.35 -11.68 15.37
C SER A 173 43.20 -10.91 14.05
N ASP A 174 41.96 -10.72 13.58
CA ASP A 174 41.60 -9.89 12.43
C ASP A 174 41.26 -8.44 12.83
N ALA A 175 41.58 -8.06 14.07
CA ALA A 175 41.25 -6.78 14.71
C ALA A 175 39.75 -6.49 14.89
N SER A 176 38.85 -7.45 14.62
CA SER A 176 37.43 -7.29 14.91
C SER A 176 37.16 -7.31 16.42
N SER A 177 36.15 -6.56 16.85
CA SER A 177 35.64 -6.55 18.23
C SER A 177 34.26 -7.20 18.27
N ARG A 178 34.01 -8.07 19.25
CA ARG A 178 32.70 -8.72 19.44
C ARG A 178 32.31 -8.73 20.91
N ASP A 179 31.02 -8.53 21.19
CA ASP A 179 30.46 -8.77 22.52
C ASP A 179 30.33 -10.27 22.76
N LEU A 180 31.00 -10.75 23.79
CA LEU A 180 31.06 -12.15 24.19
C LEU A 180 30.35 -12.40 25.53
N THR A 181 29.62 -11.42 26.08
CA THR A 181 29.00 -11.44 27.42
C THR A 181 28.21 -12.72 27.69
N SER A 182 27.47 -13.23 26.70
CA SER A 182 26.67 -14.47 26.82
C SER A 182 27.42 -15.75 26.47
N SER A 183 28.62 -15.65 25.90
CA SER A 183 29.44 -16.80 25.45
C SER A 183 30.66 -17.10 26.33
N VAL A 184 31.04 -16.15 27.18
CA VAL A 184 32.11 -16.34 28.16
C VAL A 184 31.59 -17.03 29.42
N THR A 185 32.49 -17.70 30.14
CA THR A 185 32.23 -18.20 31.48
C THR A 185 32.65 -17.15 32.50
N TRP A 186 31.69 -16.69 33.30
CA TRP A 186 31.88 -15.74 34.39
C TRP A 186 32.21 -16.45 35.71
N SER A 187 33.10 -15.86 36.49
CA SER A 187 33.45 -16.33 37.84
C SER A 187 33.77 -15.16 38.76
N SER A 188 33.61 -15.37 40.06
CA SER A 188 33.99 -14.43 41.11
C SER A 188 35.11 -15.03 41.94
N SER A 189 36.10 -14.22 42.32
CA SER A 189 37.20 -14.65 43.20
C SER A 189 36.72 -15.02 44.61
N ASN A 190 35.56 -14.51 45.06
CA ASN A 190 34.98 -14.85 46.35
C ASN A 190 33.45 -14.75 46.31
N ASN A 191 32.80 -15.91 46.16
CA ASN A 191 31.34 -16.03 46.15
C ASN A 191 30.66 -15.67 47.47
N SER A 192 31.40 -15.51 48.59
CA SER A 192 30.83 -15.00 49.85
C SER A 192 30.73 -13.48 49.87
N ILE A 193 31.51 -12.78 49.04
CA ILE A 193 31.49 -11.33 48.85
C ILE A 193 30.54 -10.96 47.71
N ALA A 194 30.69 -11.59 46.54
CA ALA A 194 29.80 -11.39 45.40
C ALA A 194 29.73 -12.62 44.51
N THR A 195 28.55 -12.93 43.98
CA THR A 195 28.35 -13.96 42.94
C THR A 195 28.17 -13.31 41.58
N VAL A 196 28.37 -14.05 40.49
CA VAL A 196 28.10 -13.57 39.12
C VAL A 196 27.41 -14.67 38.31
N SER A 197 26.37 -14.31 37.55
CA SER A 197 25.54 -15.28 36.85
C SER A 197 26.11 -15.69 35.49
N ASN A 198 25.90 -16.96 35.14
CA ASN A 198 26.13 -17.55 33.81
C ASN A 198 24.81 -18.00 33.14
N THR A 199 23.66 -17.75 33.77
CA THR A 199 22.36 -18.19 33.28
C THR A 199 21.89 -17.28 32.14
N SER A 200 21.39 -17.88 31.06
CA SER A 200 20.81 -17.16 29.92
C SER A 200 19.83 -16.07 30.38
N GLY A 201 20.01 -14.85 29.86
CA GLY A 201 19.25 -13.66 30.26
C GLY A 201 19.82 -12.89 31.47
N SER A 202 20.88 -13.40 32.12
CA SER A 202 21.54 -12.73 33.25
C SER A 202 23.06 -12.91 33.26
N ASN A 203 23.69 -13.36 32.17
CA ASN A 203 25.13 -13.52 32.07
C ASN A 203 25.87 -12.22 32.45
N GLY A 204 26.85 -12.31 33.34
CA GLY A 204 27.62 -11.15 33.81
C GLY A 204 26.92 -10.29 34.85
N LEU A 205 25.69 -10.63 35.28
CA LEU A 205 25.02 -9.95 36.38
C LEU A 205 25.61 -10.41 37.71
N ALA A 206 26.34 -9.52 38.38
CA ALA A 206 26.95 -9.76 39.68
C ALA A 206 26.04 -9.29 40.83
N ASN A 207 25.96 -10.07 41.91
CA ASN A 207 25.18 -9.76 43.11
C ASN A 207 26.10 -9.60 44.33
N GLY A 208 26.04 -8.46 45.01
CA GLY A 208 26.80 -8.20 46.24
C GLY A 208 26.17 -8.89 47.46
N ILE A 209 26.94 -9.72 48.17
CA ILE A 209 26.48 -10.56 49.29
C ILE A 209 26.98 -10.06 50.64
N THR A 210 28.27 -9.76 50.76
CA THR A 210 28.90 -9.29 52.00
C THR A 210 29.91 -8.20 51.66
N SER A 211 30.10 -7.22 52.54
CA SER A 211 31.07 -6.15 52.30
C SER A 211 32.49 -6.68 52.09
N GLY A 212 33.17 -6.16 51.07
CA GLY A 212 34.51 -6.56 50.65
C GLY A 212 34.69 -6.43 49.15
N THR A 213 35.88 -6.73 48.64
CA THR A 213 36.18 -6.66 47.20
C THR A 213 36.24 -8.06 46.60
N ALA A 214 35.58 -8.26 45.46
CA ALA A 214 35.69 -9.45 44.63
C ALA A 214 36.20 -9.08 43.23
N THR A 215 37.01 -9.94 42.64
CA THR A 215 37.41 -9.85 41.23
C THR A 215 36.47 -10.68 40.40
N ILE A 216 35.77 -10.05 39.46
CA ILE A 216 34.91 -10.69 38.47
C ILE A 216 35.75 -11.00 37.23
N THR A 217 35.71 -12.26 36.81
CA THR A 217 36.53 -12.78 35.70
C THR A 217 35.64 -13.39 34.63
N ALA A 218 35.84 -12.97 33.39
CA ALA A 218 35.26 -13.59 32.19
C ALA A 218 36.33 -14.43 31.48
N ILE A 219 36.00 -15.65 31.06
CA ILE A 219 36.91 -16.58 30.38
C ILE A 219 36.28 -17.10 29.09
N SER A 220 37.06 -17.08 28.00
CA SER A 220 36.71 -17.73 26.73
C SER A 220 37.92 -18.51 26.22
N GLY A 221 37.87 -19.84 26.34
CA GLY A 221 39.03 -20.69 26.06
C GLY A 221 40.18 -20.40 27.03
N SER A 222 41.35 -20.03 26.50
CA SER A 222 42.54 -19.66 27.29
C SER A 222 42.67 -18.15 27.57
N VAL A 223 41.78 -17.32 27.01
CA VAL A 223 41.81 -15.87 27.16
C VAL A 223 40.86 -15.44 28.28
N SER A 224 41.31 -14.55 29.15
CA SER A 224 40.51 -14.03 30.26
C SER A 224 40.60 -12.50 30.37
N GLY A 225 39.56 -11.90 30.93
CA GLY A 225 39.48 -10.49 31.30
C GLY A 225 38.93 -10.35 32.71
N THR A 226 39.31 -9.30 33.44
CA THR A 226 38.93 -9.10 34.85
C THR A 226 38.41 -7.68 35.12
N ALA A 227 37.57 -7.56 36.14
CA ALA A 227 37.09 -6.31 36.72
C ALA A 227 36.94 -6.44 38.24
N TYR A 228 37.00 -5.32 38.96
CA TYR A 228 36.81 -5.28 40.41
C TYR A 228 35.39 -4.87 40.78
N LEU A 229 34.81 -5.58 41.74
CA LEU A 229 33.54 -5.24 42.38
C LEU A 229 33.77 -5.02 43.88
N ASN A 230 33.60 -3.78 44.33
CA ASN A 230 33.63 -3.42 45.75
C ASN A 230 32.20 -3.44 46.30
N VAL A 231 31.94 -4.29 47.29
CA VAL A 231 30.66 -4.38 48.00
C VAL A 231 30.79 -3.61 49.32
N THR A 232 29.94 -2.62 49.55
CA THR A 232 29.91 -1.86 50.80
C THR A 232 28.72 -2.28 51.68
N ASN A 233 28.83 -2.11 53.01
CA ASN A 233 27.72 -2.28 53.94
C ASN A 233 27.00 -0.94 54.21
N ALA A 234 26.89 -0.09 53.17
CA ALA A 234 26.26 1.21 53.31
C ALA A 234 24.74 1.05 53.47
N THR A 235 24.12 1.86 54.33
CA THR A 235 22.67 1.84 54.53
C THR A 235 21.99 2.84 53.60
N LEU A 236 20.82 2.50 53.07
CA LEU A 236 20.01 3.43 52.27
C LEU A 236 19.53 4.59 53.16
N VAL A 237 19.82 5.83 52.76
CA VAL A 237 19.47 7.04 53.53
C VAL A 237 18.21 7.69 52.96
N SER A 238 18.09 7.77 51.64
CA SER A 238 16.92 8.37 50.97
C SER A 238 16.68 7.79 49.58
N ILE A 239 15.47 7.97 49.07
CA ILE A 239 15.10 7.62 47.69
C ILE A 239 14.60 8.89 47.01
N ALA A 240 15.16 9.22 45.85
CA ALA A 240 14.66 10.25 44.96
C ALA A 240 13.90 9.60 43.80
N VAL A 241 12.67 10.08 43.54
CA VAL A 241 11.84 9.61 42.42
C VAL A 241 11.82 10.68 41.33
N THR A 242 12.17 10.31 40.10
CA THR A 242 12.18 11.21 38.95
C THR A 242 11.34 10.65 37.79
N PRO A 243 10.70 11.49 36.96
CA PRO A 243 10.65 12.96 37.06
C PRO A 243 9.79 13.45 38.23
N ALA A 244 10.06 14.67 38.70
CA ALA A 244 9.28 15.29 39.77
C ALA A 244 7.97 15.91 39.23
N ASN A 245 6.82 15.56 39.81
CA ASN A 245 5.50 16.13 39.54
C ASN A 245 5.10 16.20 38.05
N PRO A 246 5.30 15.15 37.23
CA PRO A 246 4.87 15.16 35.84
C PRO A 246 3.34 15.23 35.70
N SER A 247 2.91 15.72 34.54
CA SER A 247 1.54 15.52 34.04
C SER A 247 1.54 14.58 32.84
N ILE A 248 0.56 13.69 32.76
CA ILE A 248 0.31 12.82 31.60
C ILE A 248 -1.14 12.92 31.13
N SER A 249 -1.40 12.65 29.86
CA SER A 249 -2.77 12.52 29.37
C SER A 249 -3.37 11.18 29.78
N GLN A 250 -4.69 11.13 29.99
CA GLN A 250 -5.40 9.86 30.15
C GLN A 250 -5.04 8.87 29.04
N GLY A 251 -4.83 7.59 29.39
CA GLY A 251 -4.44 6.52 28.46
C GLY A 251 -2.94 6.44 28.14
N THR A 252 -2.14 7.45 28.51
CA THR A 252 -0.70 7.47 28.23
C THR A 252 0.14 6.97 29.41
N THR A 253 1.41 6.64 29.15
CA THR A 253 2.33 6.10 30.16
C THR A 253 3.51 7.03 30.45
N LYS A 254 4.08 6.93 31.66
CA LYS A 254 5.33 7.61 32.04
C LYS A 254 6.22 6.71 32.89
N GLN A 255 7.49 6.59 32.50
CA GLN A 255 8.50 5.88 33.28
C GLN A 255 9.00 6.75 34.43
N PHE A 256 9.02 6.20 35.63
CA PHE A 256 9.69 6.74 36.81
C PHE A 256 10.96 5.97 37.13
N ILE A 257 11.96 6.68 37.65
CA ILE A 257 13.25 6.14 38.08
C ILE A 257 13.41 6.43 39.57
N ALA A 258 13.78 5.40 40.34
CA ALA A 258 14.13 5.52 41.75
C ALA A 258 15.65 5.49 41.91
N THR A 259 16.22 6.56 42.46
CA THR A 259 17.65 6.67 42.79
C THR A 259 17.82 6.69 44.30
N GLY A 260 18.50 5.70 44.84
CA GLY A 260 18.82 5.60 46.26
C GLY A 260 20.14 6.30 46.58
N ALA A 261 20.15 7.13 47.63
CA ALA A 261 21.38 7.71 48.20
C ALA A 261 21.76 6.93 49.46
N TYR A 262 23.01 6.46 49.53
CA TYR A 262 23.51 5.61 50.60
C TYR A 262 24.46 6.35 51.54
N SER A 263 24.68 5.80 52.73
CA SER A 263 25.51 6.39 53.78
C SER A 263 26.99 6.55 53.42
N ASP A 264 27.47 5.85 52.39
CA ASP A 264 28.83 5.98 51.84
C ASP A 264 28.93 7.07 50.77
N GLY A 265 27.86 7.84 50.55
CA GLY A 265 27.79 8.92 49.56
C GLY A 265 27.49 8.43 48.13
N THR A 266 27.37 7.12 47.90
CA THR A 266 27.03 6.60 46.57
C THR A 266 25.56 6.80 46.23
N MET A 267 25.28 6.92 44.93
CA MET A 267 23.93 6.90 44.37
C MET A 267 23.76 5.69 43.46
N GLN A 268 22.68 4.93 43.64
CA GLN A 268 22.39 3.77 42.80
C GLN A 268 20.97 3.83 42.25
N ASN A 269 20.81 3.42 40.99
CA ASN A 269 19.49 3.17 40.42
C ASN A 269 18.93 1.90 41.05
N ILE A 270 17.83 2.04 41.77
CA ILE A 270 17.14 0.96 42.48
C ILE A 270 15.72 0.74 41.95
N THR A 271 15.42 1.20 40.74
CA THR A 271 14.08 1.15 40.12
C THR A 271 13.46 -0.25 40.11
N SER A 272 14.27 -1.28 39.88
CA SER A 272 13.84 -2.69 39.90
C SER A 272 13.82 -3.32 41.29
N SER A 273 14.42 -2.67 42.29
CA SER A 273 14.60 -3.21 43.64
C SER A 273 13.65 -2.58 44.66
N VAL A 274 13.02 -1.45 44.32
CA VAL A 274 11.96 -0.81 45.11
C VAL A 274 10.59 -1.44 44.79
N THR A 275 9.68 -1.37 45.75
CA THR A 275 8.25 -1.58 45.51
C THR A 275 7.60 -0.24 45.17
N TRP A 276 6.99 -0.15 43.99
CA TRP A 276 6.23 0.99 43.52
C TRP A 276 4.78 0.91 43.97
N SER A 277 4.19 2.04 44.34
CA SER A 277 2.77 2.15 44.67
C SER A 277 2.20 3.48 44.19
N SER A 278 0.92 3.47 43.85
CA SER A 278 0.12 4.65 43.53
C SER A 278 -0.89 4.88 44.66
N SER A 279 -1.03 6.14 45.10
CA SER A 279 -2.02 6.49 46.13
C SER A 279 -3.46 6.36 45.65
N ASN A 280 -3.70 6.33 44.33
CA ASN A 280 -5.02 6.08 43.76
C ASN A 280 -4.94 5.43 42.36
N ASN A 281 -5.15 4.11 42.33
CA ASN A 281 -5.13 3.30 41.11
C ASN A 281 -6.28 3.59 40.13
N SER A 282 -7.38 4.24 40.56
CA SER A 282 -8.46 4.63 39.64
C SER A 282 -8.10 5.86 38.79
N ILE A 283 -7.07 6.61 39.20
CA ILE A 283 -6.55 7.77 38.46
C ILE A 283 -5.31 7.36 37.65
N ALA A 284 -4.34 6.69 38.27
CA ALA A 284 -3.21 6.11 37.55
C ALA A 284 -2.63 4.90 38.29
N THR A 285 -2.24 3.87 37.55
CA THR A 285 -1.55 2.68 38.06
C THR A 285 -0.04 2.80 37.87
N ILE A 286 0.75 2.04 38.63
CA ILE A 286 2.20 1.92 38.41
C ILE A 286 2.64 0.45 38.51
N SER A 287 3.49 0.02 37.57
CA SER A 287 3.89 -1.39 37.47
C SER A 287 5.09 -1.74 38.36
N ASN A 288 5.06 -2.98 38.86
CA ASN A 288 6.17 -3.67 39.55
C ASN A 288 6.65 -4.90 38.76
N ALA A 289 6.08 -5.17 37.58
CA ALA A 289 6.43 -6.35 36.81
C ALA A 289 7.82 -6.21 36.16
N PRO A 290 8.63 -7.29 36.08
CA PRO A 290 9.92 -7.26 35.41
C PRO A 290 9.82 -6.64 34.00
N GLY A 291 10.71 -5.70 33.69
CA GLY A 291 10.72 -4.97 32.42
C GLY A 291 9.78 -3.75 32.36
N SER A 292 8.96 -3.52 33.38
CA SER A 292 8.07 -2.34 33.48
C SER A 292 8.02 -1.71 34.87
N ASN A 293 8.93 -2.06 35.79
CA ASN A 293 9.03 -1.45 37.11
C ASN A 293 9.07 0.08 37.00
N GLY A 294 8.19 0.77 37.70
CA GLY A 294 8.10 2.24 37.68
C GLY A 294 7.38 2.83 36.48
N LEU A 295 6.80 2.02 35.58
CA LEU A 295 5.99 2.51 34.47
C LEU A 295 4.57 2.82 34.97
N ALA A 296 4.21 4.10 34.99
CA ALA A 296 2.88 4.56 35.35
C ALA A 296 1.96 4.69 34.13
N THR A 297 0.67 4.43 34.28
CA THR A 297 -0.36 4.53 33.23
C THR A 297 -1.53 5.37 33.73
N GLY A 298 -1.89 6.43 33.00
CA GLY A 298 -3.05 7.27 33.34
C GLY A 298 -4.37 6.58 33.00
N VAL A 299 -5.25 6.42 33.99
CA VAL A 299 -6.55 5.72 33.87
C VAL A 299 -7.70 6.72 33.73
N SER A 300 -7.73 7.76 34.57
CA SER A 300 -8.81 8.77 34.59
C SER A 300 -8.27 10.16 34.92
N VAL A 301 -8.90 11.20 34.38
CA VAL A 301 -8.52 12.59 34.60
C VAL A 301 -8.75 13.02 36.06
N SER A 302 -7.86 13.84 36.59
CA SER A 302 -7.95 14.38 37.95
C SER A 302 -7.35 15.78 38.01
N SER A 303 -8.04 16.71 38.68
CA SER A 303 -7.54 18.06 38.96
C SER A 303 -6.50 18.10 40.09
N THR A 304 -6.39 17.04 40.89
CA THR A 304 -5.41 16.88 41.96
C THR A 304 -4.39 15.80 41.61
N ALA A 305 -3.12 16.08 41.89
CA ALA A 305 -2.04 15.10 41.72
C ALA A 305 -2.20 13.92 42.71
N ILE A 306 -1.98 12.70 42.22
CA ILE A 306 -1.84 11.52 43.07
C ILE A 306 -0.36 11.31 43.43
N THR A 307 -0.07 10.55 44.47
CA THR A 307 1.30 10.28 44.92
C THR A 307 1.79 8.94 44.37
N ILE A 308 2.92 8.96 43.67
CA ILE A 308 3.70 7.77 43.30
C ILE A 308 4.82 7.59 44.31
N THR A 309 4.91 6.41 44.93
CA THR A 309 5.88 6.12 45.99
C THR A 309 6.74 4.91 45.61
N ALA A 310 8.06 5.06 45.75
CA ALA A 310 9.05 3.98 45.69
C ALA A 310 9.53 3.67 47.11
N THR A 311 9.42 2.41 47.53
CA THR A 311 9.78 1.98 48.90
C THR A 311 10.80 0.84 48.84
N MET A 312 11.85 0.94 49.66
CA MET A 312 12.80 -0.13 49.93
C MET A 312 13.08 -0.21 51.43
N GLY A 313 12.67 -1.31 52.06
CA GLY A 313 12.71 -1.44 53.51
C GLY A 313 11.86 -0.35 54.18
N ALA A 314 12.45 0.41 55.10
CA ALA A 314 11.79 1.50 55.82
C ALA A 314 11.91 2.87 55.12
N VAL A 315 12.67 2.96 54.02
CA VAL A 315 12.91 4.22 53.31
C VAL A 315 11.99 4.33 52.11
N SER A 316 11.33 5.48 51.97
CA SER A 316 10.45 5.79 50.85
C SER A 316 10.80 7.12 50.21
N GLY A 317 10.68 7.20 48.88
CA GLY A 317 10.70 8.43 48.11
C GLY A 317 9.41 8.56 47.32
N ASN A 318 8.93 9.78 47.10
CA ASN A 318 7.67 9.99 46.39
C ASN A 318 7.69 11.20 45.46
N THR A 319 6.72 11.24 44.56
CA THR A 319 6.45 12.39 43.69
C THR A 319 4.97 12.44 43.29
N GLY A 320 4.49 13.61 42.89
CA GLY A 320 3.13 13.77 42.36
C GLY A 320 3.01 13.27 40.91
N LEU A 321 1.83 12.85 40.50
CA LEU A 321 1.46 12.60 39.11
C LEU A 321 0.06 13.18 38.86
N THR A 322 -0.07 14.05 37.87
CA THR A 322 -1.37 14.60 37.46
C THR A 322 -1.80 13.97 36.14
N VAL A 323 -3.02 13.44 36.08
CA VAL A 323 -3.61 12.93 34.84
C VAL A 323 -4.57 13.97 34.28
N VAL A 324 -4.25 14.52 33.12
CA VAL A 324 -5.05 15.55 32.44
C VAL A 324 -5.81 14.97 31.26
N ALA A 325 -6.85 15.68 30.81
CA ALA A 325 -7.51 15.33 29.56
C ALA A 325 -6.54 15.47 28.38
N ALA A 326 -6.66 14.59 27.39
CA ALA A 326 -5.90 14.74 26.15
C ALA A 326 -6.29 16.06 25.46
N PRO A 327 -5.34 16.79 24.84
CA PRO A 327 -5.64 18.01 24.11
C PRO A 327 -6.60 17.71 22.96
N LEU A 328 -7.62 18.56 22.79
CA LEU A 328 -8.60 18.41 21.71
C LEU A 328 -7.94 18.56 20.34
N THR A 329 -8.46 17.81 19.36
CA THR A 329 -8.07 17.93 17.95
C THR A 329 -9.29 17.87 17.03
N THR A 330 -9.10 18.23 15.76
CA THR A 330 -10.19 18.34 14.78
C THR A 330 -10.03 17.32 13.68
N LEU A 331 -11.03 16.45 13.52
CA LEU A 331 -11.20 15.57 12.38
C LEU A 331 -11.93 16.30 11.24
N THR A 332 -11.53 16.00 10.01
CA THR A 332 -12.25 16.32 8.77
C THR A 332 -12.46 15.05 7.96
N SER A 333 -13.44 15.06 7.05
CA SER A 333 -13.70 13.96 6.12
C SER A 333 -13.45 14.44 4.69
N SER A 334 -12.96 13.56 3.81
CA SER A 334 -12.84 13.85 2.38
C SER A 334 -14.18 14.08 1.68
N ILE A 335 -15.28 13.67 2.32
CA ILE A 335 -16.65 13.74 1.78
C ILE A 335 -17.65 14.20 2.85
N THR A 336 -18.76 14.78 2.38
CA THR A 336 -19.98 15.01 3.19
C THR A 336 -21.09 14.02 2.86
N SER A 337 -21.09 13.49 1.63
CA SER A 337 -21.97 12.43 1.16
C SER A 337 -21.22 11.56 0.17
N LEU A 338 -21.46 10.24 0.23
CA LEU A 338 -20.96 9.24 -0.70
C LEU A 338 -22.13 8.51 -1.32
N THR A 339 -22.14 8.40 -2.63
CA THR A 339 -23.06 7.54 -3.36
C THR A 339 -22.25 6.43 -4.03
N LEU A 340 -22.72 5.20 -3.90
CA LEU A 340 -22.12 4.00 -4.50
C LEU A 340 -23.20 3.13 -5.14
N SER A 341 -22.80 2.29 -6.10
CA SER A 341 -23.67 1.27 -6.68
C SER A 341 -23.49 -0.07 -5.97
N VAL A 342 -24.46 -0.97 -6.12
CA VAL A 342 -24.31 -2.38 -5.73
C VAL A 342 -23.52 -3.17 -6.77
N ASN A 343 -22.98 -4.31 -6.37
CA ASN A 343 -22.43 -5.30 -7.29
C ASN A 343 -23.55 -6.26 -7.72
N ASP A 344 -24.16 -5.99 -8.87
CA ASP A 344 -25.31 -6.74 -9.39
C ASP A 344 -25.12 -7.08 -10.87
N SER A 345 -24.74 -8.33 -11.13
CA SER A 345 -24.53 -8.87 -12.46
C SER A 345 -25.80 -9.39 -13.13
N THR A 346 -26.97 -9.27 -12.50
CA THR A 346 -28.23 -9.83 -13.01
C THR A 346 -29.05 -8.85 -13.84
N ASN A 347 -28.68 -7.56 -13.84
CA ASN A 347 -29.33 -6.51 -14.63
C ASN A 347 -28.88 -6.50 -16.10
N ALA A 348 -29.68 -5.84 -16.96
CA ALA A 348 -29.36 -5.62 -18.38
C ALA A 348 -27.97 -5.01 -18.60
N ALA A 349 -27.64 -4.01 -17.78
CA ALA A 349 -26.29 -3.49 -17.63
C ALA A 349 -25.83 -3.77 -16.20
N ALA A 350 -24.88 -4.70 -16.06
CA ALA A 350 -24.35 -5.10 -14.76
C ALA A 350 -23.79 -3.89 -13.99
N LEU A 351 -24.21 -3.75 -12.74
CA LEU A 351 -23.62 -2.79 -11.81
C LEU A 351 -22.38 -3.40 -11.18
N THR A 352 -21.26 -2.69 -11.25
CA THR A 352 -19.96 -3.20 -10.83
C THR A 352 -19.74 -3.14 -9.32
N GLY A 353 -20.36 -2.19 -8.62
CA GLY A 353 -20.22 -2.02 -7.18
C GLY A 353 -18.77 -1.80 -6.76
N THR A 354 -18.04 -0.93 -7.46
CA THR A 354 -16.63 -0.68 -7.14
C THR A 354 -16.48 -0.13 -5.71
N PRO A 355 -15.52 -0.63 -4.92
CA PRO A 355 -15.26 -0.10 -3.58
C PRO A 355 -14.88 1.38 -3.60
N ARG A 356 -15.32 2.11 -2.57
CA ARG A 356 -15.10 3.55 -2.42
C ARG A 356 -14.35 3.88 -1.13
N ARG A 357 -13.46 4.87 -1.18
CA ARG A 357 -12.59 5.29 -0.09
C ARG A 357 -13.01 6.61 0.53
N ILE A 358 -13.07 6.63 1.86
CA ILE A 358 -13.32 7.81 2.69
C ILE A 358 -12.08 8.07 3.52
N PHE A 359 -11.54 9.29 3.47
CA PHE A 359 -10.40 9.68 4.29
C PHE A 359 -10.88 10.50 5.49
N ILE A 360 -10.62 9.99 6.69
CA ILE A 360 -10.79 10.69 7.95
C ILE A 360 -9.44 11.28 8.34
N ILE A 361 -9.33 12.60 8.30
CA ILE A 361 -8.07 13.32 8.46
C ILE A 361 -8.04 14.04 9.79
N ASN A 362 -7.00 13.81 10.58
CA ASN A 362 -6.74 14.62 11.77
C ASN A 362 -6.04 15.92 11.36
N SER A 363 -6.80 16.99 11.18
CA SER A 363 -6.29 18.30 10.76
C SER A 363 -5.51 19.06 11.85
N GLY A 364 -5.58 18.60 13.11
CA GLY A 364 -4.93 19.25 14.23
C GLY A 364 -3.50 18.78 14.50
N PHE A 365 -2.90 19.39 15.53
CA PHE A 365 -1.50 19.18 15.92
C PHE A 365 -1.32 18.16 17.05
N SER A 366 -2.42 17.68 17.64
CA SER A 366 -2.42 16.61 18.65
C SER A 366 -2.92 15.31 18.02
N PRO A 367 -2.43 14.14 18.45
CA PRO A 367 -3.02 12.85 18.03
C PRO A 367 -4.50 12.78 18.40
N ALA A 368 -5.31 12.23 17.50
CA ALA A 368 -6.68 11.83 17.78
C ALA A 368 -6.66 10.42 18.40
N ILE A 369 -7.36 10.23 19.51
CA ILE A 369 -7.28 9.01 20.32
C ILE A 369 -8.55 8.17 20.14
N ASN A 370 -8.39 6.87 19.95
CA ASN A 370 -9.48 5.88 19.84
C ASN A 370 -10.59 6.32 18.88
N VAL A 371 -10.21 6.73 17.66
CA VAL A 371 -11.17 7.12 16.63
C VAL A 371 -11.92 5.87 16.16
N THR A 372 -13.22 5.87 16.37
CA THR A 372 -14.14 4.79 15.98
C THR A 372 -15.23 5.35 15.07
N TYR A 373 -15.98 4.46 14.43
CA TYR A 373 -17.19 4.85 13.71
C TYR A 373 -18.38 3.97 14.08
N SER A 374 -19.56 4.50 13.81
CA SER A 374 -20.83 3.79 13.90
C SER A 374 -21.72 4.15 12.71
N LEU A 375 -22.62 3.23 12.36
CA LEU A 375 -23.58 3.42 11.28
C LEU A 375 -24.99 3.53 11.89
N SER A 376 -25.81 4.43 11.35
CA SER A 376 -27.21 4.58 11.78
C SER A 376 -28.05 3.33 11.55
N SER A 377 -27.64 2.48 10.62
CA SER A 377 -28.24 1.18 10.30
C SER A 377 -27.18 0.25 9.74
N ALA A 378 -27.43 -1.06 9.77
CA ALA A 378 -26.54 -2.04 9.15
C ALA A 378 -26.39 -1.75 7.64
N LEU A 379 -25.18 -1.98 7.10
CA LEU A 379 -24.97 -1.99 5.66
C LEU A 379 -25.79 -3.14 5.02
N PRO A 380 -26.23 -2.99 3.76
CA PRO A 380 -26.92 -4.06 3.05
C PRO A 380 -26.10 -5.34 3.00
N MET A 381 -26.80 -6.48 2.85
CA MET A 381 -26.16 -7.80 2.80
C MET A 381 -25.03 -7.86 1.78
N GLY A 382 -23.89 -8.40 2.19
CA GLY A 382 -22.68 -8.51 1.38
C GLY A 382 -21.83 -7.23 1.32
N SER A 383 -22.33 -6.10 1.82
CA SER A 383 -21.56 -4.87 1.93
C SER A 383 -20.67 -4.90 3.17
N SER A 384 -19.51 -4.26 3.09
CA SER A 384 -18.58 -4.15 4.22
C SER A 384 -17.89 -2.80 4.26
N ILE A 385 -17.40 -2.44 5.44
CA ILE A 385 -16.55 -1.27 5.67
C ILE A 385 -15.32 -1.73 6.46
N SER A 386 -14.13 -1.28 6.03
CA SER A 386 -12.85 -1.68 6.59
C SER A 386 -11.91 -0.48 6.71
N PRO A 387 -11.08 -0.37 7.76
CA PRO A 387 -11.01 -1.25 8.93
C PRO A 387 -12.25 -1.15 9.85
N LEU A 388 -12.33 -1.99 10.91
CA LEU A 388 -13.43 -1.93 11.89
C LEU A 388 -13.42 -0.65 12.74
N GLU A 389 -12.24 -0.06 12.90
CA GLU A 389 -12.01 1.21 13.59
C GLU A 389 -10.74 1.87 13.05
N CYS A 390 -10.60 3.18 13.27
CA CYS A 390 -9.40 3.92 12.89
C CYS A 390 -8.30 3.85 13.95
N GLY A 391 -8.66 3.65 15.23
CA GLY A 391 -7.72 3.70 16.34
C GLY A 391 -7.14 5.10 16.54
N ASP A 392 -5.89 5.18 16.98
CA ASP A 392 -5.20 6.46 17.14
C ASP A 392 -4.72 7.00 15.79
N ILE A 393 -5.11 8.23 15.45
CA ILE A 393 -4.65 8.92 14.24
C ILE A 393 -3.61 9.96 14.65
N PRO A 394 -2.35 9.86 14.20
CA PRO A 394 -1.32 10.85 14.49
C PRO A 394 -1.74 12.28 14.13
N ALA A 395 -1.07 13.28 14.71
CA ALA A 395 -1.24 14.66 14.28
C ALA A 395 -0.98 14.78 12.77
N ARG A 396 -1.89 15.41 12.01
CA ARG A 396 -1.85 15.48 10.54
C ARG A 396 -1.90 14.12 9.83
N GLY A 397 -2.23 13.05 10.55
CA GLY A 397 -2.42 11.71 10.03
C GLY A 397 -3.81 11.52 9.43
N THR A 398 -3.99 10.38 8.76
CA THR A 398 -5.22 10.01 8.08
C THR A 398 -5.56 8.55 8.36
N CYS A 399 -6.85 8.27 8.54
CA CYS A 399 -7.43 6.93 8.49
C CYS A 399 -8.22 6.80 7.18
N GLU A 400 -8.03 5.70 6.47
CA GLU A 400 -8.78 5.37 5.26
C GLU A 400 -9.83 4.32 5.57
N LEU A 401 -11.10 4.65 5.35
CA LEU A 401 -12.21 3.71 5.40
C LEU A 401 -12.57 3.32 3.96
N THR A 402 -12.48 2.03 3.64
CA THR A 402 -12.94 1.48 2.36
C THR A 402 -14.30 0.82 2.55
N ILE A 403 -15.29 1.26 1.79
CA ILE A 403 -16.62 0.63 1.72
C ILE A 403 -16.68 -0.20 0.46
N THR A 404 -16.92 -1.50 0.61
CA THR A 404 -17.16 -2.43 -0.49
C THR A 404 -18.66 -2.72 -0.57
N PRO A 405 -19.35 -2.29 -1.64
CA PRO A 405 -20.76 -2.60 -1.84
C PRO A 405 -21.02 -4.09 -2.00
N GLY A 406 -22.12 -4.56 -1.42
CA GLY A 406 -22.69 -5.89 -1.66
C GLY A 406 -23.60 -5.90 -2.89
N SER A 407 -24.41 -6.94 -3.01
CA SER A 407 -25.32 -7.12 -4.15
C SER A 407 -26.76 -6.63 -3.93
N MET A 408 -27.11 -6.23 -2.69
CA MET A 408 -28.43 -5.70 -2.38
C MET A 408 -28.36 -4.21 -2.06
N PRO A 409 -29.25 -3.36 -2.60
CA PRO A 409 -29.30 -1.94 -2.25
C PRO A 409 -29.92 -1.73 -0.86
N THR A 410 -29.74 -0.54 -0.29
CA THR A 410 -30.59 -0.06 0.82
C THR A 410 -31.50 1.07 0.35
N VAL A 411 -32.74 1.05 0.84
CA VAL A 411 -33.77 2.05 0.52
C VAL A 411 -33.59 3.39 1.26
N ALA A 412 -32.61 3.49 2.17
CA ALA A 412 -32.40 4.66 3.03
C ALA A 412 -30.92 5.07 3.09
N SER A 413 -30.68 6.36 3.31
CA SER A 413 -29.36 6.93 3.55
C SER A 413 -28.81 6.46 4.90
N ILE A 414 -27.55 6.02 4.90
CA ILE A 414 -26.85 5.56 6.10
C ILE A 414 -25.96 6.68 6.59
N THR A 415 -26.15 7.15 7.81
CA THR A 415 -25.25 8.11 8.44
C THR A 415 -24.07 7.38 9.06
N LEU A 416 -22.85 7.71 8.59
CA LEU A 416 -21.59 7.27 9.19
C LEU A 416 -21.17 8.31 10.24
N THR A 417 -21.20 7.94 11.51
CA THR A 417 -20.77 8.80 12.61
C THR A 417 -19.36 8.44 13.03
N VAL A 418 -18.40 9.36 12.90
CA VAL A 418 -16.99 9.15 13.25
C VAL A 418 -16.58 10.10 14.38
N SER A 419 -15.96 9.57 15.43
CA SER A 419 -15.46 10.35 16.56
C SER A 419 -14.39 9.60 17.35
N GLY A 420 -13.51 10.32 18.05
CA GLY A 420 -12.56 9.79 19.02
C GLY A 420 -12.71 10.46 20.40
N GLY A 421 -11.91 10.01 21.36
CA GLY A 421 -11.98 10.47 22.76
C GLY A 421 -11.64 11.94 22.99
N ASN A 422 -10.96 12.58 22.03
CA ASN A 422 -10.55 13.99 22.09
C ASN A 422 -10.84 14.76 20.79
N THR A 423 -11.88 14.35 20.03
CA THR A 423 -12.19 14.95 18.72
C THR A 423 -13.60 15.52 18.65
N ASN A 424 -13.89 16.30 17.60
CA ASN A 424 -15.25 16.52 17.13
C ASN A 424 -15.85 15.24 16.51
N THR A 425 -17.17 15.28 16.27
CA THR A 425 -17.92 14.24 15.56
C THR A 425 -18.14 14.63 14.10
N LEU A 426 -17.96 13.67 13.19
CA LEU A 426 -18.28 13.79 11.76
C LEU A 426 -19.46 12.89 11.41
N THR A 427 -20.34 13.33 10.51
CA THR A 427 -21.55 12.57 10.11
C THR A 427 -21.76 12.51 8.58
N PRO A 428 -20.77 12.06 7.77
CA PRO A 428 -20.98 11.87 6.33
C PRO A 428 -22.13 10.90 6.05
N GLN A 429 -22.87 11.16 4.96
CA GLN A 429 -23.94 10.28 4.48
C GLN A 429 -23.41 9.25 3.48
N ILE A 430 -23.98 8.05 3.48
CA ILE A 430 -23.66 6.96 2.55
C ILE A 430 -24.96 6.48 1.92
N ASN A 431 -25.03 6.55 0.59
CA ASN A 431 -26.17 6.09 -0.21
C ASN A 431 -25.73 4.93 -1.10
N ILE A 432 -26.43 3.79 -1.00
CA ILE A 432 -26.14 2.59 -1.80
C ILE A 432 -27.29 2.36 -2.75
N LEU A 433 -27.03 2.53 -4.05
CA LEU A 433 -28.03 2.56 -5.09
C LEU A 433 -28.01 1.29 -5.94
N THR A 434 -29.19 0.92 -6.42
CA THR A 434 -29.38 0.08 -7.60
C THR A 434 -30.37 0.76 -8.55
N TYR A 435 -30.65 0.17 -9.70
CA TYR A 435 -31.71 0.67 -10.58
C TYR A 435 -33.07 0.75 -9.85
N ALA A 436 -33.90 1.71 -10.24
CA ALA A 436 -35.14 2.09 -9.59
C ALA A 436 -35.05 2.56 -8.11
N SER A 437 -33.84 2.68 -7.54
CA SER A 437 -33.68 3.39 -6.27
C SER A 437 -34.12 4.84 -6.42
N VAL A 438 -34.79 5.40 -5.41
CA VAL A 438 -35.15 6.83 -5.41
C VAL A 438 -33.96 7.62 -4.87
N TYR A 439 -33.38 8.47 -5.71
CA TYR A 439 -32.26 9.34 -5.34
C TYR A 439 -32.45 10.73 -5.95
N GLN A 440 -32.25 11.76 -5.14
CA GLN A 440 -32.42 13.17 -5.52
C GLN A 440 -33.69 13.46 -6.35
N GLY A 441 -34.82 12.94 -5.88
CA GLY A 441 -36.14 13.22 -6.47
C GLY A 441 -36.48 12.45 -7.75
N GLY A 442 -35.76 11.37 -8.09
CA GLY A 442 -36.08 10.51 -9.23
C GLY A 442 -35.63 9.04 -9.07
N TYR A 443 -36.06 8.19 -10.00
CA TYR A 443 -35.70 6.78 -10.08
C TYR A 443 -34.41 6.58 -10.88
N VAL A 444 -33.39 6.01 -10.26
CA VAL A 444 -32.09 5.72 -10.90
C VAL A 444 -32.28 4.71 -12.04
N PHE A 445 -31.87 5.05 -13.26
CA PHE A 445 -31.90 4.10 -14.39
C PHE A 445 -30.56 4.00 -15.11
N SER A 446 -29.64 4.90 -14.82
CA SER A 446 -28.27 4.85 -15.32
C SER A 446 -27.30 5.14 -14.18
N VAL A 447 -26.21 4.38 -14.13
CA VAL A 447 -25.13 4.50 -13.17
C VAL A 447 -23.81 4.53 -13.94
N ASP A 448 -22.98 5.51 -13.60
CA ASP A 448 -21.60 5.61 -14.05
C ASP A 448 -20.67 5.39 -12.85
N ASP A 449 -20.11 4.19 -12.78
CA ASP A 449 -19.20 3.74 -11.73
C ASP A 449 -17.72 3.99 -12.11
N THR A 450 -17.46 4.79 -13.14
CA THR A 450 -16.08 5.10 -13.60
C THR A 450 -15.44 6.28 -12.90
N THR A 451 -16.20 6.99 -12.05
CA THR A 451 -15.66 8.08 -11.23
C THR A 451 -14.54 7.55 -10.32
N PRO A 452 -13.51 8.36 -10.00
CA PRO A 452 -12.46 7.94 -9.08
C PRO A 452 -13.02 7.41 -7.76
N ASP A 453 -12.43 6.34 -7.23
CA ASP A 453 -12.87 5.64 -6.01
C ASP A 453 -12.88 6.51 -4.73
N THR A 454 -12.35 7.72 -4.79
CA THR A 454 -12.38 8.74 -3.73
C THR A 454 -13.62 9.64 -3.78
N GLY A 455 -14.48 9.47 -4.77
CA GLY A 455 -15.71 10.22 -4.98
C GLY A 455 -16.95 9.34 -5.11
N SER A 456 -18.10 10.00 -5.19
CA SER A 456 -19.39 9.34 -5.47
C SER A 456 -19.46 8.86 -6.92
N ILE A 457 -20.26 7.83 -7.16
CA ILE A 457 -20.73 7.50 -8.51
C ILE A 457 -21.59 8.63 -9.07
N SER A 458 -21.62 8.74 -10.40
CA SER A 458 -22.57 9.58 -11.13
C SER A 458 -23.66 8.72 -11.76
N GLY A 459 -24.69 9.36 -12.32
CA GLY A 459 -25.73 8.62 -13.03
C GLY A 459 -26.86 9.50 -13.54
N LYS A 460 -28.00 8.86 -13.84
CA LYS A 460 -29.22 9.52 -14.26
C LYS A 460 -30.44 8.97 -13.54
N VAL A 461 -31.36 9.86 -13.20
CA VAL A 461 -32.65 9.55 -12.61
C VAL A 461 -33.79 10.03 -13.51
N ALA A 462 -34.86 9.24 -13.58
CA ALA A 462 -36.13 9.62 -14.20
C ALA A 462 -37.07 10.23 -13.15
N SER A 463 -37.85 11.25 -13.52
CA SER A 463 -38.74 11.90 -12.57
C SER A 463 -39.76 10.92 -11.98
N LEU A 464 -40.11 11.12 -10.71
CA LEU A 464 -41.02 10.21 -9.99
C LEU A 464 -42.43 10.15 -10.59
N VAL A 465 -42.84 11.21 -11.32
CA VAL A 465 -44.16 11.37 -11.92
C VAL A 465 -44.07 11.98 -13.32
N ASP A 466 -45.14 11.83 -14.07
CA ASP A 466 -45.37 12.43 -15.39
C ASP A 466 -45.49 13.93 -15.27
N GLN A 467 -44.73 14.66 -16.09
CA GLN A 467 -44.87 16.12 -16.15
C GLN A 467 -46.03 16.52 -17.06
N ALA A 468 -46.38 15.66 -18.01
CA ALA A 468 -47.64 15.71 -18.73
C ALA A 468 -48.01 14.30 -19.18
N SER A 469 -49.31 14.00 -19.17
CA SER A 469 -49.87 12.79 -19.79
C SER A 469 -50.22 12.99 -21.27
N SER A 470 -50.28 14.24 -21.73
CA SER A 470 -50.70 14.61 -23.07
C SER A 470 -50.18 16.00 -23.44
N ILE A 471 -49.17 16.06 -24.29
CA ILE A 471 -48.62 17.31 -24.84
C ILE A 471 -48.04 17.07 -26.25
N ILE A 472 -48.05 18.13 -27.06
CA ILE A 472 -47.36 18.14 -28.36
C ILE A 472 -45.85 18.32 -28.18
N TRP A 473 -45.08 17.87 -29.15
CA TRP A 473 -43.63 17.99 -29.11
C TRP A 473 -43.18 19.44 -29.37
N SER A 474 -43.81 20.09 -30.36
CA SER A 474 -43.55 21.47 -30.76
C SER A 474 -44.80 22.36 -30.63
N SER A 475 -44.63 23.59 -30.16
CA SER A 475 -45.73 24.54 -29.98
C SER A 475 -45.37 25.96 -30.39
N ASN A 476 -46.35 26.74 -30.81
CA ASN A 476 -46.25 28.19 -30.98
C ASN A 476 -46.55 28.94 -29.67
N SER A 477 -46.54 30.28 -29.72
CA SER A 477 -46.76 31.15 -28.57
C SER A 477 -48.14 31.03 -27.90
N SER A 478 -49.08 30.30 -28.51
CA SER A 478 -50.41 30.01 -27.95
C SER A 478 -50.61 28.54 -27.54
N GLY A 479 -49.54 27.72 -27.51
CA GLY A 479 -49.62 26.32 -27.10
C GLY A 479 -50.26 25.40 -28.14
N THR A 480 -50.33 25.84 -29.40
CA THR A 480 -50.81 25.04 -30.54
C THR A 480 -49.64 24.64 -31.43
N TYR A 481 -49.81 23.65 -32.30
CA TYR A 481 -48.74 23.21 -33.20
C TYR A 481 -48.19 24.39 -34.04
N ASP A 482 -46.86 24.52 -34.08
CA ASP A 482 -46.15 25.60 -34.77
C ASP A 482 -45.99 25.41 -36.29
N GLY A 483 -46.59 24.36 -36.85
CA GLY A 483 -46.45 24.02 -38.27
C GLY A 483 -45.23 23.15 -38.57
N GLY A 484 -44.41 22.84 -37.56
CA GLY A 484 -43.24 22.01 -37.69
C GLY A 484 -41.99 22.82 -38.01
N ILE A 485 -40.94 22.55 -37.27
CA ILE A 485 -39.65 23.22 -37.28
C ILE A 485 -38.57 22.15 -37.18
N SER A 486 -37.43 22.35 -37.83
CA SER A 486 -36.28 21.51 -37.54
C SER A 486 -35.30 22.28 -36.69
N ILE A 487 -34.79 21.63 -35.66
CA ILE A 487 -33.93 22.23 -34.66
C ILE A 487 -32.51 21.71 -34.84
N TRP A 488 -31.55 22.63 -34.77
CA TRP A 488 -30.14 22.33 -35.01
C TRP A 488 -29.62 21.21 -34.09
N GLY A 489 -29.03 20.17 -34.69
CA GLY A 489 -28.17 19.22 -34.00
C GLY A 489 -28.87 18.15 -33.15
N ILE A 490 -30.19 18.00 -33.21
CA ILE A 490 -30.94 17.04 -32.36
C ILE A 490 -31.54 15.86 -33.14
N ALA A 491 -31.32 15.80 -34.45
CA ALA A 491 -31.81 14.69 -35.26
C ALA A 491 -31.11 13.38 -34.90
N ASP A 492 -31.76 12.26 -35.18
CA ASP A 492 -31.27 10.93 -34.82
C ASP A 492 -29.99 10.52 -35.60
N ASN A 493 -29.64 11.23 -36.68
CA ASN A 493 -28.35 11.09 -37.37
C ASN A 493 -27.31 12.14 -36.94
N SER A 494 -27.63 12.99 -35.98
CA SER A 494 -26.73 14.03 -35.45
C SER A 494 -25.70 13.44 -34.49
N THR A 495 -24.46 13.92 -34.60
CA THR A 495 -23.38 13.64 -33.65
C THR A 495 -22.72 14.93 -33.18
N ALA A 496 -21.97 14.88 -32.09
CA ALA A 496 -21.24 16.03 -31.56
C ALA A 496 -20.27 16.67 -32.57
N THR A 497 -19.78 15.91 -33.55
CA THR A 497 -18.86 16.38 -34.61
C THR A 497 -19.53 16.61 -35.95
N SER A 498 -20.74 16.09 -36.16
CA SER A 498 -21.51 16.21 -37.39
C SER A 498 -22.98 16.50 -37.04
N PRO A 499 -23.31 17.77 -36.70
CA PRO A 499 -24.67 18.13 -36.33
C PRO A 499 -25.61 17.93 -37.52
N SER A 500 -26.80 17.44 -37.24
CA SER A 500 -27.87 17.31 -38.22
C SER A 500 -29.19 17.84 -37.65
N PRO A 501 -29.96 18.59 -38.45
CA PRO A 501 -29.60 19.06 -39.78
C PRO A 501 -28.62 20.24 -39.76
N ASN A 502 -27.95 20.48 -40.88
CA ASN A 502 -27.01 21.59 -41.04
C ASN A 502 -27.19 22.27 -42.42
N ALA A 503 -26.37 23.27 -42.73
CA ALA A 503 -26.47 24.05 -43.98
C ALA A 503 -26.30 23.22 -45.27
N THR A 504 -25.72 22.01 -45.17
CA THR A 504 -25.53 21.08 -46.31
C THR A 504 -26.61 20.01 -46.41
N SER A 505 -27.56 19.97 -45.45
CA SER A 505 -28.70 19.06 -45.50
C SER A 505 -29.61 19.38 -46.69
N PRO A 506 -30.39 18.40 -47.20
CA PRO A 506 -31.33 18.63 -48.29
C PRO A 506 -32.26 19.82 -48.04
N VAL A 507 -32.67 20.50 -49.13
CA VAL A 507 -33.60 21.64 -49.05
C VAL A 507 -34.88 21.20 -48.35
N GLY A 508 -35.29 21.97 -47.34
CA GLY A 508 -36.41 21.62 -46.49
C GLY A 508 -36.06 20.64 -45.37
N GLN A 509 -34.78 20.32 -45.13
CA GLN A 509 -34.28 19.68 -43.90
C GLN A 509 -33.39 20.60 -43.06
N THR A 510 -32.88 21.70 -43.60
CA THR A 510 -31.94 22.63 -42.92
C THR A 510 -32.56 23.32 -41.70
N ALA A 511 -31.74 23.57 -40.66
CA ALA A 511 -32.11 24.37 -39.49
C ALA A 511 -31.17 25.59 -39.33
N THR A 512 -31.70 26.69 -38.80
CA THR A 512 -30.89 27.86 -38.38
C THR A 512 -30.30 27.58 -37.01
N GLN A 513 -28.99 27.75 -36.85
CA GLN A 513 -28.33 27.68 -35.54
C GLN A 513 -28.45 29.01 -34.82
N TYR A 514 -29.10 29.00 -33.66
CA TYR A 514 -29.19 30.16 -32.77
C TYR A 514 -28.01 30.19 -31.79
N THR A 515 -27.63 31.39 -31.33
CA THR A 515 -26.61 31.56 -30.30
C THR A 515 -27.01 30.80 -29.03
N GLY A 516 -26.12 29.92 -28.55
CA GLY A 516 -26.37 29.05 -27.39
C GLY A 516 -26.79 27.62 -27.73
N GLN A 517 -27.10 27.32 -29.00
CA GLN A 517 -27.27 25.94 -29.46
C GLN A 517 -25.91 25.26 -29.69
N LEU A 518 -25.83 23.99 -29.33
CA LEU A 518 -24.63 23.15 -29.37
C LEU A 518 -24.76 22.07 -30.45
N ASN A 519 -23.66 21.42 -30.79
CA ASN A 519 -23.70 20.20 -31.61
C ASN A 519 -23.95 19.01 -30.70
N CYS A 520 -25.15 18.44 -30.75
CA CYS A 520 -25.57 17.35 -29.88
C CYS A 520 -25.47 15.99 -30.57
N ALA A 521 -25.32 14.93 -29.78
CA ALA A 521 -25.52 13.56 -30.25
C ALA A 521 -27.00 13.20 -30.08
N GLY A 522 -27.82 13.52 -31.09
CA GLY A 522 -29.28 13.56 -30.96
C GLY A 522 -29.94 12.26 -30.49
N LYS A 523 -29.31 11.10 -30.70
CA LYS A 523 -29.83 9.82 -30.19
C LYS A 523 -29.57 9.59 -28.70
N THR A 524 -28.53 10.21 -28.14
CA THR A 524 -27.91 9.77 -26.88
C THR A 524 -27.71 10.88 -25.84
N ASP A 525 -27.93 12.14 -26.21
CA ASP A 525 -27.66 13.31 -25.36
C ASP A 525 -28.89 14.20 -25.18
N GLY A 526 -29.87 13.71 -24.40
CA GLY A 526 -31.13 14.43 -24.19
C GLY A 526 -30.97 15.77 -23.49
N SER A 527 -29.92 15.94 -22.68
CA SER A 527 -29.62 17.21 -22.03
C SER A 527 -29.22 18.27 -23.04
N CYS A 528 -28.31 17.94 -23.96
CA CYS A 528 -27.92 18.82 -25.05
C CYS A 528 -29.12 19.11 -25.98
N ASP A 529 -29.87 18.08 -26.36
CA ASP A 529 -31.02 18.23 -27.26
C ASP A 529 -32.09 19.14 -26.65
N THR A 530 -32.45 18.91 -25.39
CA THR A 530 -33.40 19.74 -24.65
C THR A 530 -32.94 21.19 -24.58
N ASN A 531 -31.63 21.42 -24.38
CA ASN A 531 -31.08 22.77 -24.41
C ASN A 531 -31.26 23.41 -25.79
N ASN A 532 -31.00 22.69 -26.88
CA ASN A 532 -31.20 23.23 -28.22
C ASN A 532 -32.66 23.54 -28.53
N ILE A 533 -33.59 22.69 -28.09
CA ILE A 533 -35.04 22.92 -28.21
C ILE A 533 -35.44 24.16 -27.40
N TYR A 534 -34.95 24.28 -26.16
CA TYR A 534 -35.19 25.44 -25.32
C TYR A 534 -34.65 26.72 -25.96
N VAL A 535 -33.38 26.76 -26.37
CA VAL A 535 -32.75 27.94 -26.98
C VAL A 535 -33.51 28.38 -28.23
N TYR A 536 -33.96 27.44 -29.06
CA TYR A 536 -34.80 27.75 -30.21
C TYR A 536 -36.05 28.53 -29.78
N TYR A 537 -36.84 27.99 -28.84
CA TYR A 537 -38.09 28.61 -28.40
C TYR A 537 -37.91 29.89 -27.57
N GLN A 538 -36.71 30.18 -27.10
CA GLN A 538 -36.37 31.46 -26.47
C GLN A 538 -35.89 32.53 -27.45
N ASN A 539 -35.36 32.15 -28.63
CA ASN A 539 -34.65 33.07 -29.54
C ASN A 539 -35.22 33.13 -30.96
N ASP A 540 -36.30 32.41 -31.27
CA ASP A 540 -36.97 32.55 -32.54
C ASP A 540 -37.46 34.01 -32.71
N ALA A 541 -36.75 34.77 -33.54
CA ALA A 541 -36.97 36.20 -33.78
C ALA A 541 -38.37 36.53 -34.32
N THR A 542 -39.15 35.52 -34.72
CA THR A 542 -40.52 35.69 -35.22
C THR A 542 -41.59 35.61 -34.13
N ASN A 543 -41.27 35.17 -32.91
CA ASN A 543 -42.23 34.94 -31.82
C ASN A 543 -41.70 35.42 -30.45
N ALA A 544 -42.61 35.81 -29.55
CA ALA A 544 -42.26 36.04 -28.15
C ALA A 544 -41.82 34.71 -27.49
N PRO A 545 -40.98 34.75 -26.44
CA PRO A 545 -40.58 33.56 -25.68
C PRO A 545 -41.77 32.66 -25.36
N ILE A 546 -41.69 31.40 -25.77
CA ILE A 546 -42.78 30.45 -25.58
C ILE A 546 -42.77 29.94 -24.14
N ASN A 547 -43.95 29.85 -23.53
CA ASN A 547 -44.09 29.31 -22.18
C ASN A 547 -43.65 27.83 -22.15
N LEU A 548 -42.86 27.47 -21.13
CA LEU A 548 -42.31 26.13 -20.93
C LEU A 548 -43.39 25.06 -20.86
N SER A 549 -44.57 25.39 -20.33
CA SER A 549 -45.67 24.45 -20.18
C SER A 549 -46.34 24.02 -21.50
N TYR A 550 -45.95 24.60 -22.64
CA TYR A 550 -46.63 24.38 -23.92
C TYR A 550 -45.97 23.34 -24.84
N TYR A 551 -44.75 22.91 -24.55
CA TYR A 551 -44.04 21.93 -25.36
C TYR A 551 -43.22 20.96 -24.50
N ALA A 552 -42.97 19.76 -25.03
CA ALA A 552 -42.42 18.64 -24.26
C ALA A 552 -41.09 18.95 -23.55
N ALA A 553 -40.14 19.56 -24.26
CA ALA A 553 -38.83 19.92 -23.70
C ALA A 553 -38.93 21.07 -22.68
N GLY A 554 -39.91 21.95 -22.82
CA GLY A 554 -40.16 23.08 -21.93
C GLY A 554 -40.56 22.61 -20.54
N LEU A 555 -41.49 21.65 -20.44
CA LEU A 555 -41.88 21.03 -19.18
C LEU A 555 -40.69 20.48 -18.39
N CYS A 556 -39.70 19.91 -19.10
CA CYS A 556 -38.50 19.39 -18.45
C CYS A 556 -37.49 20.47 -18.07
N LYS A 557 -37.66 21.73 -18.49
CA LYS A 557 -36.84 22.86 -18.02
C LYS A 557 -37.44 23.55 -16.79
N GLU A 558 -38.64 23.16 -16.39
CA GLU A 558 -39.25 23.62 -15.14
C GLU A 558 -38.57 22.98 -13.92
N ALA A 559 -38.72 23.62 -12.76
CA ALA A 559 -38.20 23.07 -11.52
C ALA A 559 -39.08 21.90 -11.05
N ILE A 560 -38.51 20.69 -10.98
CA ILE A 560 -39.20 19.47 -10.54
C ILE A 560 -38.51 18.98 -9.27
N ASN A 561 -39.29 18.79 -8.20
CA ASN A 561 -38.78 18.36 -6.89
C ASN A 561 -37.62 19.22 -6.33
N GLY A 562 -37.59 20.52 -6.65
CA GLY A 562 -36.55 21.45 -6.20
C GLY A 562 -35.28 21.47 -7.05
N TYR A 563 -35.22 20.72 -8.15
CA TYR A 563 -34.10 20.69 -9.09
C TYR A 563 -34.50 21.34 -10.43
N ALA A 564 -33.58 22.07 -11.06
CA ALA A 564 -33.83 22.83 -12.30
C ALA A 564 -32.99 22.34 -13.50
N ASP A 565 -32.23 21.26 -13.32
CA ASP A 565 -31.34 20.62 -14.29
C ASP A 565 -31.99 19.41 -14.99
N TRP A 566 -33.33 19.36 -14.99
CA TRP A 566 -34.08 18.34 -15.73
C TRP A 566 -34.02 18.59 -17.23
N TYR A 567 -34.23 17.50 -17.98
CA TYR A 567 -34.26 17.51 -19.43
C TYR A 567 -35.17 16.42 -19.98
N LEU A 568 -35.62 16.61 -21.22
CA LEU A 568 -36.36 15.59 -21.97
C LEU A 568 -35.34 14.57 -22.50
N PRO A 569 -35.45 13.28 -22.13
CA PRO A 569 -34.45 12.29 -22.49
C PRO A 569 -34.39 12.07 -24.00
N ALA A 570 -33.18 11.82 -24.51
CA ALA A 570 -32.99 11.35 -25.85
C ALA A 570 -33.50 9.91 -25.97
N ILE A 571 -33.87 9.54 -27.18
CA ILE A 571 -34.51 8.26 -27.47
C ILE A 571 -33.73 7.02 -26.99
N CYS A 572 -32.38 7.03 -26.99
CA CYS A 572 -31.57 5.93 -26.44
C CYS A 572 -31.43 5.95 -24.92
N GLU A 573 -31.75 7.05 -24.24
CA GLU A 573 -31.89 7.06 -22.78
C GLU A 573 -33.24 6.49 -22.35
N MET A 574 -34.22 6.49 -23.25
CA MET A 574 -35.57 5.97 -22.97
C MET A 574 -35.67 4.46 -23.19
N GLY A 575 -35.08 3.92 -24.25
CA GLY A 575 -35.21 2.50 -24.55
C GLY A 575 -34.22 1.97 -25.58
N TYR A 576 -34.44 0.73 -25.98
CA TYR A 576 -33.73 0.03 -27.04
C TYR A 576 -34.58 -0.06 -28.32
N GLY A 577 -33.96 -0.48 -29.43
CA GLY A 577 -34.56 -0.43 -30.76
C GLY A 577 -33.47 -0.17 -31.79
N PHE A 578 -33.41 1.05 -32.32
CA PHE A 578 -32.21 1.47 -33.05
C PHE A 578 -31.02 1.76 -32.12
N CYS A 579 -31.28 1.83 -30.81
CA CYS A 579 -30.31 2.01 -29.72
C CYS A 579 -29.78 0.68 -29.15
N GLY A 580 -29.66 -0.35 -29.99
CA GLY A 580 -29.28 -1.70 -29.57
C GLY A 580 -30.46 -2.58 -29.19
N PHE A 581 -30.20 -3.64 -28.43
CA PHE A 581 -31.18 -4.67 -28.11
C PHE A 581 -31.50 -4.70 -26.61
N SER A 582 -32.63 -5.29 -26.22
CA SER A 582 -33.05 -5.35 -24.81
C SER A 582 -32.03 -6.00 -23.88
N THR A 583 -31.30 -7.00 -24.36
CA THR A 583 -30.25 -7.72 -23.63
C THR A 583 -28.85 -7.11 -23.75
N ASN A 584 -28.67 -6.16 -24.68
CA ASN A 584 -27.40 -5.48 -24.89
C ASN A 584 -27.65 -4.09 -25.50
N PRO A 585 -28.19 -3.14 -24.71
CA PRO A 585 -28.47 -1.80 -25.20
C PRO A 585 -27.18 -1.03 -25.40
N THR A 586 -27.16 -0.06 -26.32
CA THR A 586 -25.96 0.77 -26.55
C THR A 586 -25.66 1.69 -25.36
N LEU A 587 -26.67 1.99 -24.55
CA LEU A 587 -26.60 2.78 -23.31
C LEU A 587 -27.58 2.23 -22.27
N GLN A 588 -27.29 2.50 -21.00
CA GLN A 588 -28.25 2.30 -19.92
C GLN A 588 -29.48 3.18 -20.14
N ASN A 589 -30.68 2.60 -20.04
CA ASN A 589 -31.92 3.24 -20.45
C ASN A 589 -33.11 2.87 -19.54
N MET A 590 -34.14 3.70 -19.58
CA MET A 590 -35.33 3.54 -18.72
C MET A 590 -36.08 2.23 -19.00
N GLN A 591 -36.26 1.81 -20.26
CA GLN A 591 -36.98 0.58 -20.59
C GLN A 591 -36.32 -0.66 -19.97
N SER A 592 -35.04 -0.86 -20.23
CA SER A 592 -34.31 -2.03 -19.70
C SER A 592 -34.24 -1.97 -18.17
N ASN A 593 -33.80 -0.84 -17.60
CA ASN A 593 -33.42 -0.80 -16.19
C ASN A 593 -34.57 -0.49 -15.21
N LEU A 594 -35.67 0.13 -15.67
CA LEU A 594 -36.85 0.40 -14.83
C LEU A 594 -38.03 -0.53 -15.14
N VAL A 595 -38.24 -0.90 -16.41
CA VAL A 595 -39.45 -1.64 -16.83
C VAL A 595 -39.19 -3.14 -16.95
N ASP A 596 -38.20 -3.55 -17.73
CA ASP A 596 -38.00 -4.96 -18.09
C ASP A 596 -37.38 -5.79 -16.96
N PHE A 597 -36.36 -5.27 -16.28
CA PHE A 597 -35.55 -6.05 -15.33
C PHE A 597 -35.93 -5.88 -13.85
N ASN A 598 -36.78 -4.90 -13.50
CA ASN A 598 -36.95 -4.51 -12.10
C ASN A 598 -38.40 -4.51 -11.54
N ASN A 599 -39.39 -5.11 -12.24
CA ASN A 599 -40.81 -5.28 -11.81
C ASN A 599 -41.55 -4.05 -11.22
N LEU A 600 -40.93 -2.88 -11.23
CA LEU A 600 -41.53 -1.62 -10.84
C LEU A 600 -42.19 -1.06 -12.09
N HIS A 601 -43.49 -1.31 -12.22
CA HIS A 601 -44.36 -0.85 -13.32
C HIS A 601 -44.54 0.69 -13.32
N LEU A 602 -43.44 1.44 -13.21
CA LEU A 602 -43.41 2.89 -13.00
C LEU A 602 -43.61 3.69 -14.29
N LEU A 603 -43.43 3.06 -15.45
CA LEU A 603 -43.56 3.69 -16.76
C LEU A 603 -44.35 2.78 -17.70
N SER A 604 -45.48 3.29 -18.18
CA SER A 604 -46.31 2.65 -19.21
C SER A 604 -46.92 3.74 -20.10
N GLY A 605 -47.00 3.48 -21.41
CA GLY A 605 -47.56 4.40 -22.40
C GLY A 605 -46.52 4.99 -23.36
N SER A 606 -46.94 5.97 -24.13
CA SER A 606 -46.14 6.62 -25.18
C SER A 606 -45.62 7.97 -24.72
N TYR A 607 -44.30 8.18 -24.81
CA TYR A 607 -43.64 9.38 -24.31
C TYR A 607 -42.71 9.98 -25.35
N TRP A 608 -42.77 11.30 -25.48
CA TRP A 608 -41.86 12.03 -26.36
C TRP A 608 -40.40 11.91 -25.90
N SER A 609 -39.49 11.81 -26.87
CA SER A 609 -38.05 12.01 -26.67
C SER A 609 -37.64 13.40 -27.17
N SER A 610 -36.43 13.83 -26.84
CA SER A 610 -35.83 15.05 -27.41
C SER A 610 -35.35 14.89 -28.86
N THR A 611 -35.35 13.68 -29.41
CA THR A 611 -34.71 13.37 -30.69
C THR A 611 -35.65 13.61 -31.88
N GLU A 612 -35.19 14.38 -32.87
CA GLU A 612 -35.91 14.57 -34.14
C GLU A 612 -35.74 13.38 -35.10
N PHE A 613 -36.76 13.10 -35.90
CA PHE A 613 -36.66 12.07 -36.94
C PHE A 613 -36.01 12.64 -38.20
N SER A 614 -34.76 12.24 -38.50
CA SER A 614 -33.92 12.88 -39.52
C SER A 614 -34.47 12.83 -40.94
N SER A 615 -35.41 11.93 -41.23
CA SER A 615 -36.03 11.85 -42.56
C SER A 615 -37.04 12.97 -42.81
N ILE A 616 -37.69 13.48 -41.76
CA ILE A 616 -38.72 14.52 -41.79
C ILE A 616 -38.62 15.45 -40.55
N PRO A 617 -37.44 16.02 -40.26
CA PRO A 617 -37.15 16.61 -38.95
C PRO A 617 -38.01 17.85 -38.62
N GLN A 618 -38.60 18.51 -39.63
CA GLN A 618 -39.57 19.60 -39.43
C GLN A 618 -40.78 19.13 -38.64
N THR A 619 -41.30 17.95 -39.00
CA THR A 619 -42.63 17.51 -38.54
C THR A 619 -42.57 16.23 -37.74
N GLY A 620 -41.44 15.52 -37.72
CA GLY A 620 -41.29 14.24 -37.06
C GLY A 620 -40.34 14.28 -35.86
N ALA A 621 -40.74 13.62 -34.77
CA ALA A 621 -39.90 13.37 -33.60
C ALA A 621 -40.05 11.90 -33.15
N PHE A 622 -39.06 11.42 -32.41
CA PHE A 622 -39.10 10.08 -31.84
C PHE A 622 -39.84 10.05 -30.51
N LEU A 623 -40.52 8.94 -30.27
CA LEU A 623 -41.15 8.59 -29.00
C LEU A 623 -40.75 7.17 -28.59
N GLN A 624 -40.81 6.91 -27.28
CA GLN A 624 -40.72 5.58 -26.70
C GLN A 624 -42.09 5.12 -26.21
N ILE A 625 -42.49 3.92 -26.63
CA ILE A 625 -43.64 3.21 -26.07
C ILE A 625 -43.11 2.23 -25.02
N PHE A 626 -43.42 2.49 -23.75
CA PHE A 626 -43.05 1.61 -22.64
C PHE A 626 -44.09 0.51 -22.45
N ASN A 627 -43.64 -0.74 -22.56
CA ASN A 627 -44.45 -1.94 -22.36
C ASN A 627 -43.66 -2.99 -21.57
N PHE A 628 -44.36 -3.81 -20.78
CA PHE A 628 -43.75 -4.85 -19.94
C PHE A 628 -43.18 -6.05 -20.71
N SER A 629 -43.56 -6.19 -21.98
CA SER A 629 -43.14 -7.31 -22.85
C SER A 629 -42.22 -6.87 -23.99
N GLY A 630 -41.56 -5.73 -23.84
CA GLY A 630 -40.68 -5.15 -24.86
C GLY A 630 -41.13 -3.77 -25.30
N GLY A 631 -40.31 -2.76 -25.01
CA GLY A 631 -40.53 -1.39 -25.46
C GLY A 631 -40.39 -1.23 -26.98
N THR A 632 -40.91 -0.14 -27.53
CA THR A 632 -40.79 0.15 -28.97
C THR A 632 -40.50 1.63 -29.22
N GLN A 633 -39.50 1.91 -30.04
CA GLN A 633 -39.20 3.24 -30.55
C GLN A 633 -39.95 3.50 -31.84
N ARG A 634 -40.56 4.68 -31.98
CA ARG A 634 -41.32 5.06 -33.18
C ARG A 634 -41.10 6.54 -33.50
N GLY A 635 -41.00 6.87 -34.79
CA GLY A 635 -41.13 8.24 -35.27
C GLY A 635 -42.60 8.59 -35.52
N ASP A 636 -43.04 9.77 -35.10
CA ASP A 636 -44.40 10.25 -35.32
C ASP A 636 -44.43 11.78 -35.49
N PHE A 637 -45.58 12.32 -35.88
CA PHE A 637 -45.74 13.75 -36.11
C PHE A 637 -45.75 14.54 -34.78
N LYS A 638 -45.03 15.66 -34.76
CA LYS A 638 -44.84 16.53 -33.59
C LYS A 638 -46.13 17.15 -33.04
N ASN A 639 -47.21 17.17 -33.83
CA ASN A 639 -48.53 17.67 -33.43
C ASN A 639 -49.40 16.62 -32.70
N VAL A 640 -48.93 15.37 -32.59
CA VAL A 640 -49.61 14.33 -31.82
C VAL A 640 -49.35 14.54 -30.33
N HIS A 641 -50.32 14.17 -29.49
CA HIS A 641 -50.20 14.33 -28.04
C HIS A 641 -49.70 13.04 -27.38
N TYR A 642 -48.58 13.13 -26.66
CA TYR A 642 -48.00 12.03 -25.89
C TYR A 642 -47.54 12.51 -24.51
N GLY A 643 -47.13 11.57 -23.65
CA GLY A 643 -46.65 11.87 -22.30
C GLY A 643 -45.22 12.43 -22.28
N VAL A 644 -44.84 12.99 -21.14
CA VAL A 644 -43.48 13.48 -20.87
C VAL A 644 -42.95 12.94 -19.54
N ARG A 645 -41.78 12.31 -19.60
CA ARG A 645 -40.99 11.91 -18.44
C ARG A 645 -39.63 12.55 -18.52
N CYS A 646 -39.32 13.41 -17.56
CA CYS A 646 -38.06 14.14 -17.53
C CYS A 646 -36.98 13.32 -16.83
N VAL A 647 -35.74 13.59 -17.19
CA VAL A 647 -34.54 12.95 -16.65
C VAL A 647 -33.59 14.03 -16.15
N ARG A 648 -32.77 13.71 -15.15
CA ARG A 648 -31.61 14.54 -14.76
C ARG A 648 -30.40 13.69 -14.41
N GLY A 649 -29.23 14.30 -14.51
CA GLY A 649 -27.99 13.72 -13.98
C GLY A 649 -27.89 13.92 -12.46
N PHE A 650 -27.10 13.07 -11.79
CA PHE A 650 -26.78 13.22 -10.36
C PHE A 650 -25.33 12.91 -10.04
#